data_AF-A0A2E5S0W4-F1
#
_entry.id   AF-A0A2E5S0W4-F1
#
_cell.length_a   1.000
_cell.length_b   1.000
_cell.length_c   1.000
_cell.angle_alpha   90.00
_cell.angle_beta   90.00
_cell.angle_gamma   90.00
#
_symmetry.space_group_name_H-M   'P 1'
#
loop_
_entity.id
_entity.type
_entity.pdbx_description
1 polymer ?
#
loop_
_entity_poly.entity_id
_entity_poly.type
_entity_poly.pdbx_seq_one_letter_code
_entity_poly.pdbx_strand_id
1 'polypeptide(L)'
;MLRRFLVFTVSLLALFVGAGYLQLGLPQEHRFFPALESLIPPNPLEPFVRAWDDLRQEEANASSDGSGKTSEELTDRKTDSSPDRPENRDSAEENDPNSRPGKILESGDQFAYLQPFFERLESLENAEPRDSRTSTETIRILHFGDSIMWGDNLSLKMKQLFQTDFGDGGRGLVNIIDSPSSELKDHNNATRRGFRIATIPFESFSMPLMPVLGFSGGSAIPLRDNSTTIHSVPESSMQPWDRIRLILGHPHRLDGGNTRETLQYKVQLLLESQGGQQTKIERDVSITGTCTGIEIEIPESRKLEMSVTPTKPGTARPIIDGLFLENSRGVSYSAIVKMGIHLAWMAMIPEDALACGLQQTKPDLLIYQYGVNESASLSSNYRGFTREKYETQLREYFRRVKNAVPDTPVLIVGPFERLRPSAAGPSASEAQMVVRKVQMEVAREFGFAYFDAYEYLGGPGQMLSMVKNREAISDYTHLTVSGGDRLAQGIYDALITHYLVYTGKLESKAEYSISPDFQENQDLYSYEPRSVTDREASPGAIAFHSMDFAYFLFIVVLGATILLRYPAIRLVFLILASYYFYASWKLWPVSLMLFSTILDYFCARGIGQAREKAGLRGAGGGAGGWLLLLSLLGNLGLLFFFKYFDFVAHLLNQAFQASGQDLTVPALGLLLPVGISFYTFQTLSYTIDVYRGNLPVEKSFLRFSLYVTFFPQLVAGPIVRASEFIPGIKKGIYHFLPEAADFNFGLYQFLGGLIKKMTADWLAYGLIDRVYQSPGMFTSAETLIVFYAYGLQIYGDFSGYTDMALGAARLLGFRLTDNFNRPYQSASISEFWRRWHISLGSWFRDYVYISLGGNRFYIYRNLFITMFLAGLWHGAGLMFIAWGIYHGIFLMLERVPDAIRKRRRIIESGDGANQSEAKAESETRSIADETTGLGLVSSKHEQSWLWIRRALTLHLVLIGWVLFRSRDLDQFLGFFHSLFPADFLSSGQWSIPNTGWAYILVVLLAYIYHLTPVRLREEGSKVWNRLPLALQVLTTFLLLTGLFQISVRDVQPFIYFQF
;
A
#
# COMPACT_ATOMS: atom_id res chain seq x y z
N MET A 1 16.27 32.68 -27.28
CA MET A 1 15.89 31.47 -26.51
C MET A 1 15.94 31.70 -25.01
N LEU A 2 17.05 32.20 -24.45
CA LEU A 2 17.06 32.71 -23.07
C LEU A 2 15.88 33.66 -22.81
N ARG A 3 15.61 34.60 -23.73
CA ARG A 3 14.40 35.44 -23.70
C ARG A 3 13.08 34.65 -23.68
N ARG A 4 12.96 33.56 -24.45
CA ARG A 4 11.72 32.74 -24.48
C ARG A 4 11.57 31.92 -23.19
N PHE A 5 12.65 31.33 -22.69
CA PHE A 5 12.67 30.61 -21.42
C PHE A 5 12.36 31.54 -20.24
N LEU A 6 13.04 32.68 -20.17
CA LEU A 6 12.83 33.66 -19.10
C LEU A 6 11.42 34.24 -19.16
N VAL A 7 10.89 34.54 -20.35
CA VAL A 7 9.47 34.90 -20.51
C VAL A 7 8.56 33.76 -20.08
N PHE A 8 8.79 32.53 -20.50
CA PHE A 8 7.98 31.36 -20.12
C PHE A 8 7.95 31.18 -18.59
N THR A 9 9.12 31.08 -17.95
CA THR A 9 9.23 30.82 -16.52
C THR A 9 8.69 31.97 -15.68
N VAL A 10 9.02 33.22 -16.01
CA VAL A 10 8.51 34.39 -15.29
C VAL A 10 7.00 34.52 -15.49
N SER A 11 6.48 34.26 -16.69
CA SER A 11 5.02 34.30 -16.94
C SER A 11 4.29 33.21 -16.18
N LEU A 12 4.87 32.00 -16.11
CA LEU A 12 4.31 30.90 -15.34
C LEU A 12 4.30 31.23 -13.83
N LEU A 13 5.41 31.76 -13.30
CA LEU A 13 5.52 32.20 -11.92
C LEU A 13 4.49 33.30 -11.60
N ALA A 14 4.35 34.28 -12.50
CA ALA A 14 3.36 35.36 -12.35
C ALA A 14 1.92 34.83 -12.37
N LEU A 15 1.61 33.81 -13.18
CA LEU A 15 0.29 33.16 -13.15
C LEU A 15 0.03 32.43 -11.84
N PHE A 16 1.01 31.71 -11.29
CA PHE A 16 0.89 31.07 -9.97
C PHE A 16 0.62 32.11 -8.87
N VAL A 17 1.41 33.17 -8.82
CA VAL A 17 1.25 34.25 -7.83
C VAL A 17 -0.10 34.95 -7.99
N GLY A 18 -0.47 35.30 -9.22
CA GLY A 18 -1.74 35.97 -9.52
C GLY A 18 -2.95 35.11 -9.15
N ALA A 19 -2.94 33.82 -9.52
CA ALA A 19 -4.01 32.90 -9.18
C ALA A 19 -4.10 32.66 -7.66
N GLY A 20 -2.96 32.51 -6.98
CA GLY A 20 -2.94 32.35 -5.52
C GLY A 20 -3.49 33.57 -4.80
N TYR A 21 -3.12 34.78 -5.22
CA TYR A 21 -3.66 36.02 -4.65
C TYR A 21 -5.18 36.14 -4.83
N LEU A 22 -5.69 35.82 -6.04
CA LEU A 22 -7.12 35.76 -6.32
C LEU A 22 -7.87 34.74 -5.45
N GLN A 23 -7.25 33.61 -5.17
CA GLN A 23 -7.83 32.53 -4.36
C GLN A 23 -7.84 32.82 -2.87
N LEU A 24 -6.79 33.46 -2.35
CA LEU A 24 -6.70 33.82 -0.94
C LEU A 24 -7.82 34.80 -0.52
N GLY A 25 -8.29 35.63 -1.46
CA GLY A 25 -9.42 36.54 -1.26
C GLY A 25 -10.81 35.89 -1.21
N LEU A 26 -10.94 34.59 -1.49
CA LEU A 26 -12.21 33.85 -1.45
C LEU A 26 -12.37 33.08 -0.12
N PRO A 27 -13.60 32.97 0.43
CA PRO A 27 -13.91 32.04 1.54
C PRO A 27 -13.46 30.61 1.19
N GLN A 28 -12.98 29.83 2.17
CA GLN A 28 -12.40 28.50 1.93
C GLN A 28 -13.30 27.58 1.10
N GLU A 29 -14.60 27.61 1.37
CA GLU A 29 -15.65 26.87 0.65
C GLU A 29 -15.85 27.27 -0.82
N HIS A 30 -15.27 28.38 -1.27
CA HIS A 30 -15.36 28.90 -2.63
C HIS A 30 -14.00 28.97 -3.34
N ARG A 31 -12.93 28.51 -2.69
CA ARG A 31 -11.59 28.42 -3.30
C ARG A 31 -11.58 27.26 -4.29
N PHE A 32 -11.40 27.54 -5.58
CA PHE A 32 -11.30 26.50 -6.61
C PHE A 32 -10.02 25.65 -6.49
N PHE A 33 -8.98 26.18 -5.85
CA PHE A 33 -7.66 25.56 -5.66
C PHE A 33 -7.10 25.94 -4.28
N PRO A 34 -7.63 25.35 -3.19
CA PRO A 34 -7.24 25.72 -1.82
C PRO A 34 -5.74 25.52 -1.54
N ALA A 35 -5.06 24.72 -2.37
CA ALA A 35 -3.64 24.41 -2.26
C ALA A 35 -2.71 25.44 -2.95
N LEU A 36 -3.23 26.46 -3.65
CA LEU A 36 -2.39 27.48 -4.32
C LEU A 36 -1.49 28.27 -3.37
N GLU A 37 -1.89 28.42 -2.10
CA GLU A 37 -1.07 29.05 -1.07
C GLU A 37 0.29 28.35 -0.89
N SER A 38 0.31 27.02 -0.98
CA SER A 38 1.55 26.21 -0.92
C SER A 38 2.41 26.26 -2.19
N LEU A 39 1.86 26.76 -3.30
CA LEU A 39 2.60 26.94 -4.56
C LEU A 39 3.36 28.27 -4.60
N ILE A 40 3.05 29.19 -3.67
CA ILE A 40 3.80 30.42 -3.46
C ILE A 40 4.86 30.12 -2.40
N PRO A 41 6.16 30.10 -2.75
CA PRO A 41 7.20 29.70 -1.80
C PRO A 41 7.23 30.67 -0.61
N PRO A 42 7.22 30.17 0.65
CA PRO A 42 7.71 30.96 1.76
C PRO A 42 9.21 31.12 1.54
N ASN A 43 9.67 32.37 1.40
CA ASN A 43 11.06 32.79 1.25
C ASN A 43 11.98 31.83 0.45
N PRO A 44 12.27 32.08 -0.85
CA PRO A 44 13.05 31.18 -1.72
C PRO A 44 14.51 30.92 -1.30
N LEU A 45 14.98 31.55 -0.22
CA LEU A 45 16.31 31.36 0.38
C LEU A 45 16.30 30.48 1.65
N GLU A 46 15.13 30.08 2.15
CA GLU A 46 15.01 29.31 3.40
C GLU A 46 15.78 27.98 3.40
N PRO A 47 15.80 27.18 2.30
CA PRO A 47 16.64 25.98 2.23
C PRO A 47 18.14 26.28 2.31
N PHE A 48 18.58 27.44 1.81
CA PHE A 48 19.99 27.87 1.88
C PHE A 48 20.42 28.25 3.29
N VAL A 49 19.51 28.86 4.07
CA VAL A 49 19.76 29.22 5.46
C VAL A 49 19.83 27.96 6.33
N ARG A 50 18.91 27.00 6.15
CA ARG A 50 18.90 25.74 6.91
C ARG A 50 20.16 24.89 6.68
N ALA A 51 20.56 24.67 5.42
CA ALA A 51 21.76 23.88 5.13
C ALA A 51 23.05 24.51 5.69
N TRP A 52 23.08 25.83 5.82
CA TRP A 52 24.19 26.56 6.42
C TRP A 52 24.19 26.48 7.96
N ASP A 53 23.01 26.48 8.58
CA ASP A 53 22.86 26.34 10.03
C ASP A 53 23.10 24.89 10.51
N ASP A 54 22.73 23.87 9.71
CA ASP A 54 23.05 22.45 9.98
C ASP A 54 24.56 22.20 9.98
N LEU A 55 25.30 22.78 9.01
CA LEU A 55 26.76 22.71 8.97
C LEU A 55 27.42 23.38 10.18
N ARG A 56 26.85 24.48 10.68
CA ARG A 56 27.33 25.13 11.92
C ARG A 56 27.02 24.31 13.16
N GLN A 57 25.87 23.65 13.23
CA GLN A 57 25.51 22.80 14.35
C GLN A 57 26.37 21.52 14.40
N GLU A 58 26.73 20.94 13.25
CA GLU A 58 27.70 19.84 13.20
C GLU A 58 29.11 20.28 13.63
N GLU A 59 29.57 21.49 13.27
CA GLU A 59 30.83 22.05 13.77
C GLU A 59 30.79 22.41 15.27
N ALA A 60 29.64 22.84 15.80
CA ALA A 60 29.45 23.11 17.22
C ALA A 60 29.41 21.83 18.06
N ASN A 61 28.80 20.76 17.56
CA ASN A 61 28.74 19.46 18.24
C ASN A 61 30.06 18.66 18.12
N ALA A 62 30.87 18.91 17.09
CA ALA A 62 32.22 18.35 16.96
C ALA A 62 33.27 19.04 17.87
N SER A 63 32.95 20.21 18.43
CA SER A 63 33.85 20.99 19.29
C SER A 63 33.53 20.93 20.79
N SER A 64 32.45 20.25 21.20
CA SER A 64 32.05 20.14 22.62
C SER A 64 32.51 18.87 23.35
N ASP A 65 33.28 17.99 22.71
CA ASP A 65 33.76 16.75 23.33
C ASP A 65 35.26 16.82 23.63
N GLY A 66 35.62 17.58 24.67
CA GLY A 66 37.01 17.71 25.10
C GLY A 66 37.22 18.61 26.33
N SER A 67 37.41 17.97 27.49
CA SER A 67 37.84 18.53 28.80
C SER A 67 36.76 19.30 29.58
N GLY A 68 36.52 19.12 30.88
CA GLY A 68 37.24 18.44 31.94
C GLY A 68 37.18 19.29 33.23
N LYS A 69 36.43 18.82 34.24
CA LYS A 69 36.53 19.08 35.69
C LYS A 69 36.06 20.41 36.34
N THR A 70 35.36 20.18 37.48
CA THR A 70 35.41 20.85 38.81
C THR A 70 34.66 22.17 39.08
N SER A 71 33.56 22.03 39.82
CA SER A 71 33.22 22.58 41.15
C SER A 71 33.35 24.09 41.49
N GLU A 72 32.35 24.52 42.27
CA GLU A 72 32.31 25.67 43.20
C GLU A 72 32.19 27.07 42.57
N GLU A 73 31.47 28.06 43.10
CA GLU A 73 30.47 28.25 44.17
C GLU A 73 30.11 29.76 44.06
N LEU A 74 29.24 30.25 44.94
CA LEU A 74 28.98 31.66 45.29
C LEU A 74 27.80 32.31 44.54
N THR A 75 26.59 32.27 45.13
CA THR A 75 26.06 33.15 46.21
C THR A 75 25.81 34.58 45.70
N ASP A 76 24.78 35.34 46.07
CA ASP A 76 23.78 35.25 47.13
C ASP A 76 22.73 36.36 46.88
N ARG A 77 21.66 36.33 47.69
CA ARG A 77 20.75 37.43 48.07
C ARG A 77 19.64 37.82 47.08
N LYS A 78 18.37 37.44 47.28
CA LYS A 78 17.41 37.64 48.40
C LYS A 78 17.25 39.09 48.86
N THR A 79 15.96 39.52 48.83
CA THR A 79 15.15 40.37 49.77
C THR A 79 14.32 41.39 48.97
N ASP A 80 13.06 41.73 49.26
CA ASP A 80 12.05 41.30 50.24
C ASP A 80 10.68 41.89 49.84
N SER A 81 9.64 41.45 50.54
CA SER A 81 8.41 42.20 50.89
C SER A 81 7.24 42.35 49.88
N SER A 82 6.19 41.57 50.17
CA SER A 82 4.76 41.89 50.00
C SER A 82 4.27 42.68 51.26
N PRO A 83 3.08 43.34 51.33
CA PRO A 83 1.77 42.65 51.33
C PRO A 83 0.51 43.45 50.87
N ASP A 84 -0.65 42.76 50.94
CA ASP A 84 -2.08 43.19 50.91
C ASP A 84 -2.71 43.47 49.53
N ARG A 85 -3.82 42.85 49.07
CA ARG A 85 -5.08 42.38 49.72
C ARG A 85 -5.93 41.53 48.70
N PRO A 86 -7.15 41.03 49.00
CA PRO A 86 -7.49 39.62 49.21
C PRO A 86 -8.36 38.91 48.13
N GLU A 87 -8.32 37.58 48.19
CA GLU A 87 -9.39 36.60 47.92
C GLU A 87 -10.27 36.73 46.66
N ASN A 88 -10.04 35.81 45.71
CA ASN A 88 -11.12 35.02 45.14
C ASN A 88 -10.64 33.57 45.00
N ARG A 89 -11.27 32.66 45.75
CA ARG A 89 -11.06 31.22 45.69
C ARG A 89 -11.78 30.63 44.47
N ASP A 90 -11.25 29.49 44.03
CA ASP A 90 -11.84 28.48 43.14
C ASP A 90 -11.60 28.65 41.62
N SER A 91 -10.39 28.30 41.20
CA SER A 91 -10.12 27.55 39.94
C SER A 91 -8.63 27.19 39.83
N ALA A 92 -8.18 26.12 40.47
CA ALA A 92 -6.85 25.56 40.25
C ALA A 92 -6.80 24.07 40.63
N GLU A 93 -7.53 23.25 39.90
CA GLU A 93 -7.21 21.82 39.70
C GLU A 93 -7.35 21.52 38.20
N GLU A 94 -6.48 22.11 37.39
CA GLU A 94 -6.20 21.60 36.04
C GLU A 94 -4.84 22.17 35.63
N ASN A 95 -3.79 21.39 35.90
CA ASN A 95 -2.46 21.36 35.25
C ASN A 95 -1.45 20.69 36.21
N ASP A 96 -1.67 19.43 36.55
CA ASP A 96 -0.59 18.57 37.06
C ASP A 96 -0.03 17.73 35.89
N PRO A 97 1.25 17.87 35.51
CA PRO A 97 1.90 17.06 34.48
C PRO A 97 2.12 15.59 34.90
N ASN A 98 1.78 15.19 36.13
CA ASN A 98 1.83 13.81 36.60
C ASN A 98 0.46 13.10 36.49
N SER A 99 -0.29 13.30 35.40
CA SER A 99 -1.48 12.50 35.14
C SER A 99 -1.06 11.03 35.02
N ARG A 100 -1.55 10.19 35.94
CA ARG A 100 -1.37 8.73 35.94
C ARG A 100 -1.53 8.17 34.50
N PRO A 101 -0.73 7.17 34.08
CA PRO A 101 -0.91 6.54 32.78
C PRO A 101 -2.38 6.13 32.61
N GLY A 102 -2.97 6.45 31.46
CA GLY A 102 -4.38 6.15 31.19
C GLY A 102 -4.66 4.66 31.42
N LYS A 103 -5.76 4.35 32.12
CA LYS A 103 -6.20 2.96 32.30
C LYS A 103 -6.55 2.38 30.92
N ILE A 104 -5.85 1.31 30.48
CA ILE A 104 -6.12 0.64 29.19
C ILE A 104 -7.52 0.03 29.17
N LEU A 105 -7.97 -0.54 30.29
CA LEU A 105 -9.35 -1.02 30.47
C LEU A 105 -9.95 -0.40 31.74
N GLU A 106 -10.94 0.47 31.57
CA GLU A 106 -11.74 1.03 32.66
C GLU A 106 -12.99 0.15 32.86
N SER A 107 -12.99 -0.68 33.90
CA SER A 107 -14.09 -1.61 34.21
C SER A 107 -14.90 -1.22 35.46
N GLY A 108 -14.77 0.02 35.93
CA GLY A 108 -15.31 0.47 37.21
C GLY A 108 -14.51 -0.05 38.41
N ASP A 109 -14.79 0.51 39.59
CA ASP A 109 -14.19 0.05 40.83
C ASP A 109 -14.58 -1.41 41.10
N GLN A 110 -13.59 -2.23 41.50
CA GLN A 110 -13.77 -3.67 41.74
C GLN A 110 -14.46 -4.42 40.58
N PHE A 111 -14.21 -4.00 39.34
CA PHE A 111 -14.76 -4.63 38.12
C PHE A 111 -16.29 -4.51 37.96
N ALA A 112 -16.93 -3.57 38.67
CA ALA A 112 -18.39 -3.46 38.72
C ALA A 112 -19.10 -3.48 37.36
N TYR A 113 -18.48 -2.95 36.29
CA TYR A 113 -19.10 -2.90 34.96
C TYR A 113 -19.06 -4.24 34.21
N LEU A 114 -18.09 -5.11 34.52
CA LEU A 114 -17.88 -6.41 33.84
C LEU A 114 -18.19 -7.61 34.74
N GLN A 115 -18.43 -7.39 36.04
CA GLN A 115 -18.71 -8.44 37.01
C GLN A 115 -19.77 -9.45 36.52
N PRO A 116 -20.95 -9.04 35.99
CA PRO A 116 -21.95 -10.01 35.53
C PRO A 116 -21.42 -10.93 34.41
N PHE A 117 -20.52 -10.46 33.55
CA PHE A 117 -19.91 -11.28 32.51
C PHE A 117 -18.88 -12.25 33.09
N PHE A 118 -18.08 -11.80 34.07
CA PHE A 118 -17.11 -12.65 34.77
C PHE A 118 -17.78 -13.77 35.56
N GLU A 119 -18.92 -13.50 36.21
CA GLU A 119 -19.73 -14.54 36.87
C GLU A 119 -20.20 -15.62 35.88
N ARG A 120 -20.54 -15.26 34.65
CA ARG A 120 -20.92 -16.21 33.58
C ARG A 120 -19.73 -17.03 33.08
N LEU A 121 -18.55 -16.41 32.93
CA LEU A 121 -17.33 -17.13 32.55
C LEU A 121 -16.92 -18.14 33.64
N GLU A 122 -17.00 -17.72 34.90
CA GLU A 122 -16.68 -18.56 36.06
C GLU A 122 -17.67 -19.73 36.19
N SER A 123 -18.97 -19.51 35.94
CA SER A 123 -19.97 -20.59 35.97
C SER A 123 -19.68 -21.65 34.90
N LEU A 124 -19.26 -21.23 33.70
CA LEU A 124 -18.88 -22.12 32.61
C LEU A 124 -17.62 -22.95 32.92
N GLU A 125 -16.64 -22.35 33.59
CA GLU A 125 -15.40 -23.02 34.01
C GLU A 125 -15.64 -24.02 35.15
N ASN A 126 -16.50 -23.66 36.11
CA ASN A 126 -16.78 -24.47 37.30
C ASN A 126 -17.83 -25.57 37.10
N ALA A 127 -18.58 -25.57 35.99
CA ALA A 127 -19.61 -26.58 35.73
C ALA A 127 -19.00 -27.99 35.50
N GLU A 128 -19.20 -28.93 36.44
CA GLU A 128 -18.75 -30.32 36.31
C GLU A 128 -19.36 -31.01 35.07
N PRO A 129 -18.60 -31.85 34.33
CA PRO A 129 -19.08 -32.54 33.13
C PRO A 129 -20.23 -33.55 33.34
N ARG A 130 -20.64 -33.84 34.59
CA ARG A 130 -21.49 -35.00 34.93
C ARG A 130 -22.98 -34.71 35.12
N ASP A 131 -23.42 -33.46 35.28
CA ASP A 131 -24.84 -33.16 35.50
C ASP A 131 -25.54 -32.72 34.19
N SER A 132 -25.68 -33.67 33.28
CA SER A 132 -26.11 -33.47 31.88
C SER A 132 -27.59 -33.14 31.67
N ARG A 133 -28.31 -32.65 32.69
CA ARG A 133 -29.76 -32.38 32.58
C ARG A 133 -30.22 -30.98 32.97
N THR A 134 -29.35 -30.10 33.48
CA THR A 134 -29.84 -28.83 34.06
C THR A 134 -29.00 -27.57 33.84
N SER A 135 -27.81 -27.59 33.22
CA SER A 135 -27.17 -26.31 32.81
C SER A 135 -26.54 -26.38 31.40
N THR A 136 -27.27 -25.83 30.43
CA THR A 136 -26.74 -25.51 29.10
C THR A 136 -26.22 -24.08 29.14
N GLU A 137 -24.92 -23.88 29.32
CA GLU A 137 -24.35 -22.53 29.44
C GLU A 137 -23.51 -22.17 28.22
N THR A 138 -24.19 -21.81 27.13
CA THR A 138 -23.57 -21.07 26.03
C THR A 138 -23.44 -19.61 26.45
N ILE A 139 -22.22 -19.07 26.49
CA ILE A 139 -21.96 -17.65 26.72
C ILE A 139 -22.01 -16.93 25.35
N ARG A 140 -22.78 -15.84 25.25
CA ARG A 140 -22.98 -15.11 23.99
C ARG A 140 -22.33 -13.74 24.03
N ILE A 141 -21.34 -13.54 23.17
CA ILE A 141 -20.69 -12.26 22.95
C ILE A 141 -21.16 -11.69 21.62
N LEU A 142 -21.72 -10.47 21.64
CA LEU A 142 -22.15 -9.75 20.44
C LEU A 142 -21.23 -8.54 20.24
N HIS A 143 -20.41 -8.60 19.19
CA HIS A 143 -19.47 -7.52 18.85
C HIS A 143 -19.96 -6.75 17.63
N PHE A 144 -20.47 -5.55 17.88
CA PHE A 144 -20.87 -4.57 16.86
C PHE A 144 -19.68 -3.71 16.47
N GLY A 145 -19.44 -3.55 15.16
CA GLY A 145 -18.43 -2.63 14.68
C GLY A 145 -18.61 -2.18 13.24
N ASP A 146 -17.68 -1.34 12.81
CA ASP A 146 -17.64 -0.74 11.48
C ASP A 146 -16.65 -1.45 10.54
N SER A 147 -16.08 -0.71 9.57
CA SER A 147 -15.15 -1.27 8.60
C SER A 147 -13.84 -1.79 9.20
N ILE A 148 -13.51 -1.49 10.46
CA ILE A 148 -12.31 -2.02 11.11
C ILE A 148 -12.39 -3.54 11.34
N MET A 149 -13.59 -4.06 11.64
CA MET A 149 -13.84 -5.49 11.86
C MET A 149 -14.12 -6.27 10.58
N TRP A 150 -14.07 -5.59 9.43
CA TRP A 150 -14.51 -6.14 8.15
C TRP A 150 -13.76 -7.42 7.76
N GLY A 151 -14.46 -8.39 7.13
CA GLY A 151 -13.85 -9.65 6.70
C GLY A 151 -13.23 -10.45 7.84
N ASP A 152 -13.81 -10.35 9.05
CA ASP A 152 -13.32 -11.02 10.25
C ASP A 152 -11.86 -10.65 10.61
N ASN A 153 -11.44 -9.42 10.28
CA ASN A 153 -10.08 -8.94 10.50
C ASN A 153 -9.65 -8.93 11.97
N LEU A 154 -10.62 -8.84 12.88
CA LEU A 154 -10.41 -8.78 14.34
C LEU A 154 -11.29 -9.82 15.06
N SER A 155 -12.55 -9.96 14.65
CA SER A 155 -13.54 -10.82 15.31
C SER A 155 -13.21 -12.31 15.28
N LEU A 156 -12.53 -12.80 14.23
CA LEU A 156 -12.12 -14.20 14.17
C LEU A 156 -11.11 -14.53 15.27
N LYS A 157 -10.09 -13.69 15.45
CA LYS A 157 -9.08 -13.89 16.47
C LYS A 157 -9.67 -13.79 17.87
N MET A 158 -10.54 -12.82 18.11
CA MET A 158 -11.31 -12.73 19.37
C MET A 158 -12.08 -14.02 19.65
N LYS A 159 -12.82 -14.53 18.67
CA LYS A 159 -13.57 -15.78 18.79
C LYS A 159 -12.62 -16.94 19.14
N GLN A 160 -11.53 -17.10 18.40
CA GLN A 160 -10.57 -18.18 18.62
C GLN A 160 -9.98 -18.15 20.02
N LEU A 161 -9.63 -16.97 20.54
CA LEU A 161 -9.09 -16.82 21.89
C LEU A 161 -10.10 -17.26 22.95
N PHE A 162 -11.32 -16.72 22.92
CA PHE A 162 -12.37 -17.12 23.87
C PHE A 162 -12.74 -18.60 23.77
N GLN A 163 -12.84 -19.15 22.55
CA GLN A 163 -13.21 -20.55 22.36
C GLN A 163 -12.10 -21.53 22.74
N THR A 164 -10.83 -21.10 22.65
CA THR A 164 -9.70 -21.89 23.12
C THR A 164 -9.73 -22.04 24.63
N ASP A 165 -10.01 -20.96 25.36
CA ASP A 165 -9.93 -20.96 26.83
C ASP A 165 -11.22 -21.43 27.50
N PHE A 166 -12.39 -21.16 26.90
CA PHE A 166 -13.71 -21.42 27.49
C PHE A 166 -14.57 -22.42 26.68
N GLY A 167 -14.02 -22.99 25.61
CA GLY A 167 -14.68 -23.99 24.76
C GLY A 167 -15.49 -23.40 23.60
N ASP A 168 -15.67 -24.20 22.56
CA ASP A 168 -16.38 -23.82 21.32
C ASP A 168 -17.90 -23.87 21.50
N GLY A 169 -18.50 -22.69 21.73
CA GLY A 169 -19.96 -22.51 21.81
C GLY A 169 -20.66 -22.37 20.46
N GLY A 170 -19.99 -22.65 19.35
CA GLY A 170 -20.49 -22.51 17.99
C GLY A 170 -20.17 -21.15 17.37
N ARG A 171 -20.72 -20.91 16.17
CA ARG A 171 -20.39 -19.73 15.35
C ARG A 171 -21.06 -18.44 15.83
N GLY A 172 -22.18 -18.56 16.53
CA GLY A 172 -23.04 -17.43 16.87
C GLY A 172 -23.86 -16.96 15.66
N LEU A 173 -24.15 -15.65 15.61
CA LEU A 173 -24.96 -15.04 14.55
C LEU A 173 -24.29 -15.18 13.19
N VAL A 174 -25.02 -15.74 12.23
CA VAL A 174 -24.64 -15.83 10.82
C VAL A 174 -25.55 -14.97 9.96
N ASN A 175 -25.02 -14.45 8.87
CA ASN A 175 -25.79 -13.70 7.89
C ASN A 175 -26.62 -14.65 7.02
N ILE A 176 -27.86 -14.30 6.69
CA ILE A 176 -28.69 -15.13 5.79
C ILE A 176 -28.15 -15.13 4.36
N ILE A 177 -27.51 -14.04 3.94
CA ILE A 177 -26.74 -13.98 2.70
C ILE A 177 -25.40 -13.34 3.05
N ASP A 178 -24.31 -13.98 2.64
CA ASP A 178 -23.00 -13.36 2.71
C ASP A 178 -22.89 -12.25 1.67
N SER A 179 -22.47 -11.09 2.14
CA SER A 179 -22.04 -9.98 1.32
C SER A 179 -20.55 -9.77 1.54
N PRO A 180 -19.82 -9.16 0.59
CA PRO A 180 -18.42 -8.82 0.83
C PRO A 180 -18.24 -8.08 2.16
N SER A 181 -19.15 -7.17 2.53
CA SER A 181 -19.14 -6.42 3.80
C SER A 181 -19.35 -7.22 5.08
N SER A 182 -19.72 -8.50 4.99
CA SER A 182 -20.14 -9.33 6.12
C SER A 182 -19.68 -10.78 5.98
N GLU A 183 -18.65 -11.02 5.15
CA GLU A 183 -18.08 -12.34 4.94
C GLU A 183 -17.43 -12.83 6.24
N LEU A 184 -17.86 -14.02 6.65
CA LEU A 184 -17.42 -14.67 7.87
C LEU A 184 -16.36 -15.69 7.50
N LYS A 185 -15.12 -15.46 7.96
CA LYS A 185 -14.05 -16.45 7.80
C LYS A 185 -14.44 -17.70 8.60
N ASP A 186 -13.97 -18.88 8.18
CA ASP A 186 -14.27 -20.20 8.76
C ASP A 186 -15.71 -20.73 8.66
N HIS A 187 -16.55 -20.07 7.86
CA HIS A 187 -17.93 -20.46 7.62
C HIS A 187 -18.26 -20.30 6.14
N ASN A 188 -19.04 -21.22 5.59
CA ASN A 188 -19.53 -21.13 4.22
C ASN A 188 -21.04 -20.85 4.21
N ASN A 189 -21.46 -19.86 3.43
CA ASN A 189 -22.86 -19.52 3.22
C ASN A 189 -23.23 -19.62 1.75
N ALA A 190 -24.42 -20.14 1.46
CA ALA A 190 -25.01 -20.10 0.15
C ALA A 190 -26.53 -19.93 0.25
N THR A 191 -27.15 -19.29 -0.73
CA THR A 191 -28.62 -19.19 -0.79
C THR A 191 -29.18 -19.72 -2.11
N ARG A 192 -30.41 -20.19 -2.07
CA ARG A 192 -31.17 -20.62 -3.25
C ARG A 192 -32.51 -19.93 -3.29
N ARG A 193 -32.94 -19.57 -4.50
CA ARG A 193 -34.24 -18.94 -4.79
C ARG A 193 -34.45 -17.55 -4.14
N GLY A 194 -33.40 -17.00 -3.51
CA GLY A 194 -33.18 -15.58 -3.23
C GLY A 194 -33.83 -15.03 -1.97
N PHE A 195 -33.19 -14.01 -1.39
CA PHE A 195 -33.72 -13.17 -0.30
C PHE A 195 -33.48 -11.70 -0.64
N ARG A 196 -34.29 -10.82 -0.05
CA ARG A 196 -34.07 -9.37 -0.04
C ARG A 196 -33.45 -8.98 1.29
N ILE A 197 -32.27 -8.36 1.27
CA ILE A 197 -31.60 -7.84 2.45
C ILE A 197 -32.01 -6.39 2.65
N ALA A 198 -32.27 -6.01 3.90
CA ALA A 198 -32.29 -4.63 4.34
C ALA A 198 -31.10 -4.40 5.27
N THR A 199 -30.44 -3.26 5.11
CA THR A 199 -29.35 -2.81 5.98
C THR A 199 -29.43 -1.29 6.11
N ILE A 200 -28.80 -0.74 7.14
CA ILE A 200 -28.69 0.71 7.31
C ILE A 200 -28.05 1.33 6.04
N PRO A 201 -28.70 2.30 5.39
CA PRO A 201 -28.17 2.95 4.20
C PRO A 201 -27.03 3.92 4.54
N PHE A 202 -26.11 4.10 3.60
CA PHE A 202 -24.94 4.98 3.70
C PHE A 202 -25.24 6.47 3.43
N GLU A 203 -26.41 6.96 3.84
CA GLU A 203 -26.85 8.30 3.44
C GLU A 203 -27.65 9.01 4.55
N SER A 204 -27.00 9.98 5.20
CA SER A 204 -27.58 11.02 6.06
C SER A 204 -27.87 10.70 7.54
N PHE A 205 -27.63 11.69 8.40
CA PHE A 205 -27.78 11.66 9.87
C PHE A 205 -29.20 11.91 10.39
N SER A 206 -30.12 12.29 9.51
CA SER A 206 -31.46 12.79 9.85
C SER A 206 -32.58 11.85 9.37
N MET A 207 -32.28 10.56 9.27
CA MET A 207 -33.17 9.58 8.65
C MET A 207 -34.25 9.07 9.63
N PRO A 208 -35.46 8.75 9.13
CA PRO A 208 -36.53 8.18 9.94
C PRO A 208 -36.22 6.73 10.36
N LEU A 209 -36.97 6.24 11.35
CA LEU A 209 -36.95 4.81 11.70
C LEU A 209 -37.25 3.95 10.47
N MET A 210 -36.56 2.82 10.35
CA MET A 210 -36.71 1.87 9.26
C MET A 210 -37.32 0.57 9.80
N PRO A 211 -38.64 0.34 9.64
CA PRO A 211 -39.33 -0.80 10.25
C PRO A 211 -38.80 -2.17 9.83
N VAL A 212 -38.12 -2.22 8.68
CA VAL A 212 -37.51 -3.42 8.12
C VAL A 212 -36.24 -3.89 8.87
N LEU A 213 -35.60 -3.04 9.66
CA LEU A 213 -34.32 -3.36 10.32
C LEU A 213 -34.53 -4.13 11.63
N GLY A 214 -33.80 -5.24 11.80
CA GLY A 214 -33.67 -5.96 13.06
C GLY A 214 -32.59 -5.35 13.97
N PHE A 215 -32.40 -5.95 15.15
CA PHE A 215 -31.47 -5.47 16.19
C PHE A 215 -30.01 -5.33 15.72
N SER A 216 -29.60 -6.13 14.72
CA SER A 216 -28.25 -6.10 14.16
C SER A 216 -28.03 -4.95 13.15
N GLY A 217 -29.06 -4.12 12.89
CA GLY A 217 -29.02 -3.10 11.84
C GLY A 217 -29.20 -3.69 10.43
N GLY A 218 -29.66 -4.92 10.32
CA GLY A 218 -30.09 -5.52 9.06
C GLY A 218 -31.01 -6.72 9.25
N SER A 219 -31.71 -7.10 8.19
CA SER A 219 -32.63 -8.24 8.17
C SER A 219 -32.73 -8.85 6.77
N ALA A 220 -33.18 -10.10 6.66
CA ALA A 220 -33.42 -10.76 5.39
C ALA A 220 -34.90 -11.15 5.22
N ILE A 221 -35.42 -11.03 4.01
CA ILE A 221 -36.81 -11.36 3.67
C ILE A 221 -36.81 -12.39 2.53
N PRO A 222 -37.41 -13.58 2.70
CA PRO A 222 -37.54 -14.56 1.63
C PRO A 222 -38.28 -13.98 0.41
N LEU A 223 -37.73 -14.17 -0.80
CA LEU A 223 -38.38 -13.74 -2.05
C LEU A 223 -39.42 -14.75 -2.57
N ARG A 224 -39.35 -15.99 -2.08
CA ARG A 224 -40.26 -17.10 -2.42
C ARG A 224 -40.44 -17.98 -1.17
N ASP A 225 -41.53 -18.74 -1.12
CA ASP A 225 -41.79 -19.62 0.04
C ASP A 225 -40.71 -20.71 0.14
N ASN A 226 -40.15 -21.14 -0.98
CA ASN A 226 -39.12 -22.18 -1.00
C ASN A 226 -37.68 -21.62 -1.06
N SER A 227 -37.47 -20.36 -0.68
CA SER A 227 -36.13 -19.77 -0.51
C SER A 227 -35.40 -20.48 0.62
N THR A 228 -34.16 -20.90 0.36
CA THR A 228 -33.33 -21.61 1.34
C THR A 228 -31.99 -20.91 1.56
N THR A 229 -31.56 -20.87 2.82
CA THR A 229 -30.21 -20.48 3.22
C THR A 229 -29.45 -21.73 3.67
N ILE A 230 -28.19 -21.84 3.26
CA ILE A 230 -27.35 -23.02 3.45
C ILE A 230 -26.08 -22.58 4.15
N HIS A 231 -25.80 -23.18 5.29
CA HIS A 231 -24.66 -22.88 6.16
C HIS A 231 -23.84 -24.14 6.35
N SER A 232 -22.52 -24.05 6.25
CA SER A 232 -21.62 -25.16 6.59
C SER A 232 -20.30 -24.70 7.17
N VAL A 233 -19.67 -25.58 7.95
CA VAL A 233 -18.36 -25.33 8.56
C VAL A 233 -17.33 -26.36 8.10
N PRO A 234 -16.11 -25.94 7.68
CA PRO A 234 -15.02 -26.87 7.37
C PRO A 234 -14.66 -27.76 8.57
N GLU A 235 -14.26 -29.01 8.33
CA GLU A 235 -13.89 -29.95 9.40
C GLU A 235 -12.72 -29.43 10.27
N SER A 236 -11.83 -28.64 9.69
CA SER A 236 -10.66 -28.07 10.36
C SER A 236 -10.94 -26.80 11.17
N SER A 237 -12.19 -26.35 11.27
CA SER A 237 -12.54 -25.04 11.86
C SER A 237 -13.18 -25.15 13.26
N MET A 238 -14.45 -25.57 13.33
CA MET A 238 -15.29 -25.60 14.53
C MET A 238 -15.89 -26.99 14.78
N GLN A 239 -16.40 -27.19 15.99
CA GLN A 239 -17.24 -28.32 16.37
C GLN A 239 -18.57 -28.31 15.56
N PRO A 240 -19.19 -29.48 15.31
CA PRO A 240 -20.56 -29.53 14.79
C PRO A 240 -21.55 -28.81 15.72
N TRP A 241 -22.58 -28.20 15.14
CA TRP A 241 -23.62 -27.51 15.91
C TRP A 241 -24.65 -28.47 16.47
N ASP A 242 -25.07 -28.25 17.71
CA ASP A 242 -26.17 -28.99 18.36
C ASP A 242 -27.41 -28.12 18.62
N ARG A 243 -27.33 -26.83 18.30
CA ARG A 243 -28.39 -25.86 18.60
C ARG A 243 -28.50 -24.78 17.54
N ILE A 244 -29.75 -24.43 17.22
CA ILE A 244 -30.08 -23.29 16.38
C ILE A 244 -30.97 -22.33 17.16
N ARG A 245 -30.64 -21.04 17.12
CA ARG A 245 -31.54 -19.97 17.57
C ARG A 245 -31.93 -19.10 16.38
N LEU A 246 -33.23 -18.87 16.21
CA LEU A 246 -33.80 -18.11 15.11
C LEU A 246 -34.63 -16.96 15.67
N ILE A 247 -34.43 -15.75 15.14
CA ILE A 247 -35.22 -14.56 15.50
C ILE A 247 -35.99 -14.13 14.26
N LEU A 248 -37.32 -14.23 14.33
CA LEU A 248 -38.22 -13.86 13.26
C LEU A 248 -38.98 -12.58 13.61
N GLY A 249 -38.86 -11.57 12.75
CA GLY A 249 -39.59 -10.31 12.80
C GLY A 249 -40.97 -10.42 12.14
N HIS A 250 -41.92 -9.70 12.72
CA HIS A 250 -43.30 -9.68 12.23
C HIS A 250 -43.42 -8.89 10.91
N PRO A 251 -44.02 -9.45 9.84
CA PRO A 251 -44.07 -8.78 8.53
C PRO A 251 -44.88 -7.48 8.53
N HIS A 252 -45.91 -7.35 9.37
CA HIS A 252 -46.68 -6.11 9.50
C HIS A 252 -45.89 -4.91 10.05
N ARG A 253 -44.63 -5.11 10.46
CA ARG A 253 -43.71 -3.97 10.68
C ARG A 253 -43.55 -3.14 9.42
N LEU A 254 -43.59 -3.76 8.24
CA LEU A 254 -43.27 -3.10 6.96
C LEU A 254 -44.41 -2.20 6.44
N ASP A 255 -45.65 -2.51 6.78
CA ASP A 255 -46.86 -1.83 6.30
C ASP A 255 -47.59 -1.07 7.41
N GLY A 256 -47.08 -1.08 8.65
CA GLY A 256 -47.74 -0.48 9.81
C GLY A 256 -48.99 -1.22 10.26
N GLY A 257 -49.17 -2.48 9.85
CA GLY A 257 -50.28 -3.34 10.24
C GLY A 257 -50.22 -3.76 11.72
N ASN A 258 -51.22 -4.56 12.13
CA ASN A 258 -51.35 -4.98 13.52
C ASN A 258 -50.36 -6.11 13.89
N THR A 259 -49.27 -5.76 14.57
CA THR A 259 -48.28 -6.74 15.07
C THR A 259 -48.79 -7.62 16.22
N ARG A 260 -50.02 -7.37 16.73
CA ARG A 260 -50.66 -8.26 17.72
C ARG A 260 -51.34 -9.47 17.07
N GLU A 261 -51.50 -9.48 15.74
CA GLU A 261 -51.98 -10.66 15.03
C GLU A 261 -50.96 -11.79 15.15
N THR A 262 -51.41 -13.00 15.49
CA THR A 262 -50.53 -14.16 15.54
C THR A 262 -50.44 -14.80 14.16
N LEU A 263 -49.26 -14.73 13.54
CA LEU A 263 -48.97 -15.36 12.25
C LEU A 263 -48.23 -16.68 12.44
N GLN A 264 -48.59 -17.69 11.65
CA GLN A 264 -48.07 -19.05 11.79
C GLN A 264 -47.15 -19.41 10.61
N TYR A 265 -45.96 -19.90 10.94
CA TYR A 265 -44.93 -20.29 9.99
C TYR A 265 -44.43 -21.70 10.28
N LYS A 266 -43.90 -22.35 9.25
CA LYS A 266 -43.20 -23.61 9.34
C LYS A 266 -41.74 -23.39 9.00
N VAL A 267 -40.86 -23.68 9.95
CA VAL A 267 -39.41 -23.71 9.79
C VAL A 267 -39.00 -25.13 9.41
N GLN A 268 -38.35 -25.30 8.27
CA GLN A 268 -37.81 -26.58 7.83
C GLN A 268 -36.29 -26.50 7.86
N LEU A 269 -35.68 -27.49 8.51
CA LEU A 269 -34.24 -27.65 8.62
C LEU A 269 -33.85 -28.98 7.97
N LEU A 270 -32.88 -28.94 7.05
CA LEU A 270 -32.21 -30.11 6.52
C LEU A 270 -30.76 -30.05 6.98
N LEU A 271 -30.40 -31.01 7.82
CA LEU A 271 -29.13 -31.07 8.53
C LEU A 271 -28.27 -32.18 7.97
N GLU A 272 -26.95 -32.01 7.99
CA GLU A 272 -25.98 -33.02 7.59
C GLU A 272 -24.93 -33.20 8.70
N SER A 273 -24.79 -34.43 9.20
CA SER A 273 -23.77 -34.78 10.19
C SER A 273 -22.40 -34.99 9.53
N GLN A 274 -21.36 -35.16 10.35
CA GLN A 274 -20.00 -35.42 9.86
C GLN A 274 -19.89 -36.68 8.97
N GLY A 275 -20.72 -37.70 9.21
CA GLY A 275 -20.78 -38.92 8.40
C GLY A 275 -21.59 -38.80 7.11
N GLY A 276 -22.08 -37.60 6.77
CA GLY A 276 -22.95 -37.35 5.61
C GLY A 276 -24.41 -37.78 5.81
N GLN A 277 -24.81 -38.14 7.04
CA GLN A 277 -26.19 -38.53 7.33
C GLN A 277 -27.09 -37.29 7.36
N GLN A 278 -28.17 -37.32 6.59
CA GLN A 278 -29.13 -36.21 6.53
C GLN A 278 -30.29 -36.41 7.50
N THR A 279 -30.62 -35.36 8.25
CA THR A 279 -31.78 -35.32 9.15
C THR A 279 -32.67 -34.14 8.82
N LYS A 280 -33.97 -34.37 8.70
CA LYS A 280 -34.96 -33.31 8.46
C LYS A 280 -35.75 -33.02 9.73
N ILE A 281 -35.82 -31.75 10.11
CA ILE A 281 -36.62 -31.26 11.25
C ILE A 281 -37.63 -30.23 10.73
N GLU A 282 -38.88 -30.35 11.17
CA GLU A 282 -39.91 -29.31 10.95
C GLU A 282 -40.39 -28.79 12.32
N ARG A 283 -40.54 -27.48 12.42
CA ARG A 283 -41.07 -26.79 13.61
C ARG A 283 -42.09 -25.75 13.19
N ASP A 284 -43.27 -25.82 13.78
CA ASP A 284 -44.28 -24.79 13.65
C ASP A 284 -43.97 -23.66 14.64
N VAL A 285 -44.04 -22.43 14.14
CA VAL A 285 -43.62 -21.22 14.83
C VAL A 285 -44.70 -20.17 14.69
N SER A 286 -45.09 -19.58 15.82
CA SER A 286 -46.03 -18.47 15.86
C SER A 286 -45.27 -17.17 16.12
N ILE A 287 -45.44 -16.16 15.28
CA ILE A 287 -44.93 -14.81 15.52
C ILE A 287 -46.07 -13.97 16.07
N THR A 288 -45.86 -13.38 17.25
CA THR A 288 -46.78 -12.40 17.86
C THR A 288 -45.95 -11.25 18.43
N GLY A 289 -46.42 -10.02 18.28
CA GLY A 289 -45.63 -8.83 18.60
C GLY A 289 -44.62 -8.49 17.51
N THR A 290 -43.59 -7.71 17.84
CA THR A 290 -42.61 -7.20 16.86
C THR A 290 -41.64 -8.26 16.35
N CYS A 291 -41.26 -9.23 17.20
CA CYS A 291 -40.43 -10.37 16.83
C CYS A 291 -40.69 -11.56 17.76
N THR A 292 -40.20 -12.74 17.39
CA THR A 292 -40.22 -13.95 18.22
C THR A 292 -38.91 -14.72 18.06
N GLY A 293 -38.31 -15.15 19.18
CA GLY A 293 -37.15 -16.02 19.20
C GLY A 293 -37.56 -17.49 19.37
N ILE A 294 -36.92 -18.38 18.62
CA ILE A 294 -37.10 -19.83 18.71
C ILE A 294 -35.74 -20.48 18.91
N GLU A 295 -35.69 -21.46 19.82
CA GLU A 295 -34.55 -22.32 20.03
C GLU A 295 -34.91 -23.74 19.59
N ILE A 296 -34.04 -24.35 18.79
CA ILE A 296 -34.23 -25.68 18.22
C ILE A 296 -32.98 -26.49 18.51
N GLU A 297 -33.10 -27.49 19.38
CA GLU A 297 -32.08 -28.53 19.53
C GLU A 297 -32.03 -29.39 18.27
N ILE A 298 -30.81 -29.65 17.79
CA ILE A 298 -30.54 -30.41 16.58
C ILE A 298 -29.50 -31.51 16.88
N PRO A 299 -29.49 -32.62 16.12
CA PRO A 299 -28.35 -33.53 16.16
C PRO A 299 -27.09 -32.79 15.71
N GLU A 300 -25.92 -33.21 16.20
CA GLU A 300 -24.62 -32.67 15.80
C GLU A 300 -24.49 -32.59 14.28
N SER A 301 -24.44 -31.37 13.76
CA SER A 301 -24.53 -31.09 12.33
C SER A 301 -23.48 -30.10 11.91
N ARG A 302 -22.78 -30.39 10.80
CA ARG A 302 -21.79 -29.47 10.21
C ARG A 302 -22.36 -28.64 9.06
N LYS A 303 -23.59 -28.95 8.64
CA LYS A 303 -24.30 -28.24 7.58
C LYS A 303 -25.79 -28.19 7.85
N LEU A 304 -26.36 -27.03 7.54
CA LEU A 304 -27.75 -26.68 7.71
C LEU A 304 -28.28 -26.07 6.41
N GLU A 305 -29.39 -26.56 5.90
CA GLU A 305 -30.25 -25.86 4.94
C GLU A 305 -31.58 -25.50 5.63
N MET A 306 -31.93 -24.22 5.66
CA MET A 306 -33.12 -23.69 6.33
C MET A 306 -34.06 -22.98 5.36
N SER A 307 -35.36 -23.24 5.48
CA SER A 307 -36.44 -22.42 4.91
C SER A 307 -37.50 -22.07 5.95
N VAL A 308 -38.19 -20.95 5.72
CA VAL A 308 -39.31 -20.50 6.56
C VAL A 308 -40.49 -20.16 5.66
N THR A 309 -41.60 -20.87 5.85
CA THR A 309 -42.78 -20.80 4.98
C THR A 309 -44.04 -20.46 5.78
N PRO A 310 -44.95 -19.61 5.28
CA PRO A 310 -46.23 -19.41 5.96
C PRO A 310 -47.09 -20.68 5.89
N THR A 311 -47.81 -21.01 6.97
CA THR A 311 -48.67 -22.21 6.99
C THR A 311 -49.99 -22.00 6.24
N LYS A 312 -50.42 -20.75 6.07
CA LYS A 312 -51.64 -20.37 5.34
C LYS A 312 -51.29 -19.58 4.06
N PRO A 313 -51.83 -19.98 2.89
CA PRO A 313 -51.67 -19.22 1.65
C PRO A 313 -52.12 -17.76 1.81
N GLY A 314 -51.39 -16.83 1.20
CA GLY A 314 -51.70 -15.39 1.27
C GLY A 314 -51.14 -14.66 2.50
N THR A 315 -50.59 -15.39 3.48
CA THR A 315 -49.89 -14.78 4.63
C THR A 315 -48.56 -14.18 4.18
N ALA A 316 -48.22 -12.99 4.68
CA ALA A 316 -46.94 -12.35 4.38
C ALA A 316 -45.76 -13.17 4.92
N ARG A 317 -44.68 -13.24 4.14
CA ARG A 317 -43.44 -13.95 4.53
C ARG A 317 -42.75 -13.23 5.68
N PRO A 318 -42.12 -13.96 6.62
CA PRO A 318 -41.55 -13.36 7.81
C PRO A 318 -40.27 -12.58 7.48
N ILE A 319 -39.90 -11.67 8.38
CA ILE A 319 -38.58 -11.03 8.38
C ILE A 319 -37.66 -11.93 9.20
N ILE A 320 -36.45 -12.20 8.73
CA ILE A 320 -35.43 -12.93 9.48
C ILE A 320 -34.45 -11.90 10.05
N ASP A 321 -34.54 -11.67 11.36
CA ASP A 321 -33.72 -10.68 12.07
C ASP A 321 -32.40 -11.27 12.60
N GLY A 322 -32.33 -12.60 12.78
CA GLY A 322 -31.09 -13.28 13.12
C GLY A 322 -31.19 -14.81 13.08
N LEU A 323 -30.09 -15.47 12.73
CA LEU A 323 -29.89 -16.92 12.79
C LEU A 323 -28.57 -17.19 13.52
N PHE A 324 -28.61 -17.96 14.60
CA PHE A 324 -27.45 -18.32 15.39
C PHE A 324 -27.22 -19.82 15.29
N LEU A 325 -25.96 -20.20 15.07
CA LEU A 325 -25.50 -21.60 15.03
C LEU A 325 -24.61 -21.82 16.26
N GLU A 326 -25.10 -22.58 17.22
CA GLU A 326 -24.54 -22.66 18.57
C GLU A 326 -24.33 -24.10 19.03
N ASN A 327 -23.52 -24.25 20.07
CA ASN A 327 -23.39 -25.47 20.86
C ASN A 327 -23.95 -25.27 22.26
N SER A 328 -24.35 -26.35 22.91
CA SER A 328 -24.95 -26.33 24.24
C SER A 328 -24.04 -25.82 25.36
N ARG A 329 -22.73 -25.72 25.09
CA ARG A 329 -21.69 -25.28 26.03
C ARG A 329 -20.56 -24.57 25.28
N GLY A 330 -19.96 -23.56 25.91
CA GLY A 330 -18.82 -22.80 25.37
C GLY A 330 -19.19 -21.37 25.01
N VAL A 331 -18.28 -20.67 24.31
CA VAL A 331 -18.48 -19.28 23.89
C VAL A 331 -18.95 -19.20 22.42
N SER A 332 -20.12 -18.57 22.23
CA SER A 332 -20.71 -18.17 20.95
C SER A 332 -20.36 -16.70 20.69
N TYR A 333 -19.53 -16.46 19.68
CA TYR A 333 -19.03 -15.11 19.36
C TYR A 333 -19.60 -14.59 18.03
N SER A 334 -20.44 -13.57 18.12
CA SER A 334 -21.18 -13.00 16.99
C SER A 334 -20.57 -11.67 16.53
N ALA A 335 -20.05 -11.63 15.29
CA ALA A 335 -19.56 -10.41 14.67
C ALA A 335 -20.67 -9.71 13.88
N ILE A 336 -21.02 -8.48 14.26
CA ILE A 336 -22.05 -7.66 13.62
C ILE A 336 -21.36 -6.46 12.97
N VAL A 337 -20.99 -6.62 11.70
CA VAL A 337 -20.24 -5.62 10.95
C VAL A 337 -21.18 -4.79 10.08
N LYS A 338 -21.09 -3.47 10.22
CA LYS A 338 -21.72 -2.50 9.33
C LYS A 338 -20.65 -1.56 8.81
N MET A 339 -20.10 -1.88 7.64
CA MET A 339 -19.05 -1.06 7.02
C MET A 339 -19.49 0.40 6.95
N GLY A 340 -18.55 1.33 7.21
CA GLY A 340 -18.69 2.77 6.96
C GLY A 340 -19.90 3.49 7.55
N ILE A 341 -20.58 2.91 8.55
CA ILE A 341 -21.64 3.60 9.30
C ILE A 341 -21.08 4.18 10.59
N HIS A 342 -21.85 5.07 11.20
CA HIS A 342 -21.63 5.50 12.58
C HIS A 342 -22.48 4.67 13.52
N LEU A 343 -22.03 4.47 14.77
CA LEU A 343 -22.81 3.77 15.79
C LEU A 343 -24.18 4.43 15.98
N ALA A 344 -24.21 5.76 15.97
CA ALA A 344 -25.43 6.58 16.05
C ALA A 344 -26.49 6.21 15.00
N TRP A 345 -26.11 5.70 13.82
CA TRP A 345 -27.08 5.33 12.78
C TRP A 345 -27.86 4.07 13.10
N MET A 346 -27.42 3.28 14.09
CA MET A 346 -28.22 2.19 14.66
C MET A 346 -29.52 2.70 15.30
N ALA A 347 -29.63 4.01 15.58
CA ALA A 347 -30.89 4.61 16.01
C ALA A 347 -32.02 4.48 14.98
N MET A 348 -31.74 4.21 13.69
CA MET A 348 -32.76 3.92 12.68
C MET A 348 -33.54 2.63 12.95
N ILE A 349 -33.01 1.73 13.77
CA ILE A 349 -33.72 0.51 14.19
C ILE A 349 -34.92 0.94 15.05
N PRO A 350 -36.14 0.44 14.82
CA PRO A 350 -37.27 0.68 15.74
C PRO A 350 -36.98 0.20 17.16
N GLU A 351 -37.49 0.92 18.17
CA GLU A 351 -37.19 0.61 19.58
C GLU A 351 -37.67 -0.78 20.00
N ASP A 352 -38.88 -1.15 19.59
CA ASP A 352 -39.47 -2.46 19.82
C ASP A 352 -38.71 -3.59 19.12
N ALA A 353 -38.20 -3.34 17.91
CA ALA A 353 -37.40 -4.32 17.17
C ALA A 353 -36.01 -4.52 17.80
N LEU A 354 -35.38 -3.44 18.25
CA LEU A 354 -34.10 -3.48 18.98
C LEU A 354 -34.27 -4.24 20.31
N ALA A 355 -35.26 -3.86 21.11
CA ALA A 355 -35.54 -4.49 22.40
C ALA A 355 -35.85 -5.98 22.25
N CYS A 356 -36.76 -6.32 21.33
CA CYS A 356 -37.12 -7.70 21.08
C CYS A 356 -35.91 -8.52 20.65
N GLY A 357 -35.13 -8.07 19.66
CA GLY A 357 -33.96 -8.83 19.20
C GLY A 357 -32.91 -9.06 20.30
N LEU A 358 -32.52 -8.01 21.05
CA LEU A 358 -31.54 -8.15 22.14
C LEU A 358 -32.04 -9.09 23.25
N GLN A 359 -33.31 -8.99 23.63
CA GLN A 359 -33.92 -9.87 24.64
C GLN A 359 -34.02 -11.32 24.17
N GLN A 360 -34.29 -11.56 22.88
CA GLN A 360 -34.32 -12.91 22.31
C GLN A 360 -32.93 -13.52 22.12
N THR A 361 -31.90 -12.68 21.89
CA THR A 361 -30.51 -13.14 21.81
C THR A 361 -29.94 -13.49 23.18
N LYS A 362 -30.30 -12.77 24.24
CA LYS A 362 -29.74 -12.93 25.60
C LYS A 362 -28.20 -12.84 25.62
N PRO A 363 -27.62 -11.70 25.21
CA PRO A 363 -26.16 -11.49 25.25
C PRO A 363 -25.63 -11.46 26.69
N ASP A 364 -24.51 -12.12 26.92
CA ASP A 364 -23.74 -12.04 28.17
C ASP A 364 -22.71 -10.89 28.12
N LEU A 365 -22.31 -10.45 26.92
CA LEU A 365 -21.49 -9.27 26.70
C LEU A 365 -21.83 -8.59 25.36
N LEU A 366 -22.01 -7.27 25.39
CA LEU A 366 -22.09 -6.43 24.21
C LEU A 366 -20.78 -5.66 24.02
N ILE A 367 -20.19 -5.73 22.84
CA ILE A 367 -18.98 -4.97 22.48
C ILE A 367 -19.34 -3.99 21.35
N TYR A 368 -18.99 -2.72 21.49
CA TYR A 368 -19.16 -1.68 20.47
C TYR A 368 -17.80 -1.11 20.07
N GLN A 369 -17.38 -1.34 18.82
CA GLN A 369 -16.14 -0.83 18.25
C GLN A 369 -16.44 0.12 17.08
N TYR A 370 -16.50 1.42 17.39
CA TYR A 370 -16.80 2.51 16.46
C TYR A 370 -15.96 3.76 16.82
N GLY A 371 -16.03 4.80 16.00
CA GLY A 371 -15.44 6.11 16.30
C GLY A 371 -14.47 6.61 15.24
N VAL A 372 -13.91 5.72 14.42
CA VAL A 372 -13.00 6.09 13.32
C VAL A 372 -13.76 6.82 12.19
N ASN A 373 -14.99 6.39 11.90
CA ASN A 373 -15.85 7.07 10.91
C ASN A 373 -16.44 8.38 11.47
N GLU A 374 -16.84 8.38 12.73
CA GLU A 374 -17.30 9.57 13.43
C GLU A 374 -16.21 10.65 13.46
N SER A 375 -14.96 10.25 13.73
CA SER A 375 -13.84 11.17 13.70
C SER A 375 -13.61 11.74 12.32
N ALA A 376 -13.86 10.98 11.24
CA ALA A 376 -13.79 11.41 9.83
C ALA A 376 -14.84 12.44 9.44
N SER A 377 -16.06 12.22 9.91
CA SER A 377 -17.17 13.11 9.63
C SER A 377 -17.05 14.41 10.42
N LEU A 378 -16.64 14.33 11.69
CA LEU A 378 -16.40 15.51 12.54
C LEU A 378 -15.27 16.36 11.97
N SER A 379 -14.19 15.68 11.58
CA SER A 379 -13.04 16.16 10.83
C SER A 379 -13.34 17.06 9.64
N SER A 380 -14.36 16.71 8.87
CA SER A 380 -14.70 17.30 7.57
C SER A 380 -16.00 18.10 7.62
N ASN A 381 -16.60 18.25 8.80
CA ASN A 381 -17.95 18.79 9.00
C ASN A 381 -18.97 18.15 8.03
N TYR A 382 -18.85 16.83 7.83
CA TYR A 382 -19.60 16.11 6.79
C TYR A 382 -21.10 16.24 7.02
N ARG A 383 -21.79 16.91 6.09
CA ARG A 383 -23.25 17.21 6.16
C ARG A 383 -23.68 17.85 7.49
N GLY A 384 -22.82 18.68 8.08
CA GLY A 384 -23.11 19.36 9.35
C GLY A 384 -23.09 18.43 10.57
N PHE A 385 -22.28 17.36 10.53
CA PHE A 385 -22.02 16.49 11.67
C PHE A 385 -21.12 17.22 12.68
N THR A 386 -21.62 17.42 13.90
CA THR A 386 -20.94 18.14 14.97
C THR A 386 -20.77 17.25 16.20
N ARG A 387 -19.94 17.70 17.14
CA ARG A 387 -19.73 17.02 18.43
C ARG A 387 -21.06 16.84 19.19
N GLU A 388 -21.88 17.89 19.25
CA GLU A 388 -23.15 17.88 19.98
C GLU A 388 -24.13 16.88 19.37
N LYS A 389 -24.18 16.80 18.05
CA LYS A 389 -25.00 15.79 17.35
C LYS A 389 -24.49 14.37 17.64
N TYR A 390 -23.18 14.16 17.60
CA TYR A 390 -22.59 12.87 17.92
C TYR A 390 -22.95 12.42 19.34
N GLU A 391 -22.70 13.27 20.34
CA GLU A 391 -23.00 12.99 21.74
C GLU A 391 -24.48 12.66 21.95
N THR A 392 -25.37 13.50 21.40
CA THR A 392 -26.82 13.32 21.55
C THR A 392 -27.26 11.98 20.97
N GLN A 393 -26.81 11.64 19.76
CA GLN A 393 -27.20 10.40 19.10
C GLN A 393 -26.62 9.17 19.78
N LEU A 394 -25.39 9.25 20.27
CA LEU A 394 -24.74 8.15 20.99
C LEU A 394 -25.45 7.84 22.31
N ARG A 395 -25.75 8.87 23.11
CA ARG A 395 -26.50 8.73 24.37
C ARG A 395 -27.91 8.20 24.15
N GLU A 396 -28.58 8.68 23.10
CA GLU A 396 -29.90 8.18 22.72
C GLU A 396 -29.88 6.68 22.44
N TYR A 397 -28.92 6.23 21.63
CA TYR A 397 -28.80 4.83 21.29
C TYR A 397 -28.49 3.97 22.52
N PHE A 398 -27.52 4.36 23.35
CA PHE A 398 -27.16 3.55 24.52
C PHE A 398 -28.22 3.53 25.61
N ARG A 399 -29.03 4.60 25.75
CA ARG A 399 -30.22 4.56 26.62
C ARG A 399 -31.19 3.47 26.17
N ARG A 400 -31.43 3.35 24.86
CA ARG A 400 -32.31 2.31 24.31
C ARG A 400 -31.73 0.91 24.51
N VAL A 401 -30.41 0.75 24.42
CA VAL A 401 -29.73 -0.53 24.74
C VAL A 401 -29.91 -0.89 26.22
N LYS A 402 -29.66 0.05 27.15
CA LYS A 402 -29.88 -0.19 28.59
C LYS A 402 -31.34 -0.48 28.94
N ASN A 403 -32.30 0.17 28.27
CA ASN A 403 -33.71 -0.12 28.46
C ASN A 403 -34.08 -1.54 27.98
N ALA A 404 -33.45 -2.01 26.90
CA ALA A 404 -33.70 -3.34 26.35
C ALA A 404 -33.11 -4.47 27.20
N VAL A 405 -31.87 -4.28 27.67
CA VAL A 405 -31.06 -5.26 28.42
C VAL A 405 -30.29 -4.57 29.56
N PRO A 406 -30.95 -4.24 30.69
CA PRO A 406 -30.37 -3.40 31.74
C PRO A 406 -29.13 -4.02 32.42
N ASP A 407 -29.17 -5.34 32.60
CA ASP A 407 -28.18 -6.10 33.36
C ASP A 407 -27.02 -6.63 32.48
N THR A 408 -27.10 -6.50 31.15
CA THR A 408 -26.04 -6.96 30.26
C THR A 408 -24.85 -5.99 30.31
N PRO A 409 -23.63 -6.48 30.60
CA PRO A 409 -22.40 -5.71 30.49
C PRO A 409 -22.14 -5.20 29.07
N VAL A 410 -21.62 -3.98 28.98
CA VAL A 410 -21.24 -3.36 27.71
C VAL A 410 -19.78 -2.94 27.78
N LEU A 411 -19.03 -3.27 26.73
CA LEU A 411 -17.67 -2.81 26.48
C LEU A 411 -17.65 -1.89 25.26
N ILE A 412 -17.14 -0.68 25.43
CA ILE A 412 -16.82 0.22 24.31
C ILE A 412 -15.33 0.07 24.01
N VAL A 413 -15.00 -0.27 22.76
CA VAL A 413 -13.63 -0.25 22.26
C VAL A 413 -13.41 1.10 21.59
N GLY A 414 -12.62 1.95 22.25
CA GLY A 414 -12.30 3.29 21.80
C GLY A 414 -11.58 3.32 20.46
N PRO A 415 -11.60 4.46 19.73
CA PRO A 415 -11.04 4.50 18.40
C PRO A 415 -9.53 4.80 18.48
N PHE A 416 -8.71 3.99 17.82
CA PHE A 416 -7.26 4.17 17.73
C PHE A 416 -6.87 5.31 16.77
N GLU A 417 -5.60 5.76 16.81
CA GLU A 417 -5.14 6.88 15.99
C GLU A 417 -5.49 6.71 14.50
N ARG A 418 -6.05 7.75 13.90
CA ARG A 418 -6.23 7.86 12.46
C ARG A 418 -5.52 9.09 11.95
N LEU A 419 -4.79 8.92 10.85
CA LEU A 419 -4.07 10.00 10.21
C LEU A 419 -4.80 10.46 8.96
N ARG A 420 -4.83 11.77 8.75
CA ARG A 420 -5.30 12.35 7.50
C ARG A 420 -4.11 12.52 6.57
N PRO A 421 -4.19 12.03 5.32
CA PRO A 421 -3.20 12.38 4.33
C PRO A 421 -3.18 13.91 4.14
N SER A 422 -1.99 14.51 4.23
CA SER A 422 -1.79 15.96 4.14
C SER A 422 -0.56 16.30 3.29
N ALA A 423 -0.32 17.59 3.02
CA ALA A 423 0.81 18.11 2.23
C ALA A 423 2.16 17.95 2.90
N ALA A 424 2.13 17.82 4.22
CA ALA A 424 3.29 17.78 5.07
C ALA A 424 3.48 16.38 5.67
N GLY A 425 2.89 15.34 5.07
CA GLY A 425 2.80 14.00 5.63
C GLY A 425 1.45 13.69 6.29
N PRO A 426 1.23 12.43 6.69
CA PRO A 426 0.07 12.03 7.46
C PRO A 426 0.02 12.83 8.78
N SER A 427 -1.12 13.44 9.06
CA SER A 427 -1.31 14.30 10.23
C SER A 427 -2.37 13.73 11.16
N ALA A 428 -2.14 13.83 12.46
CA ALA A 428 -3.11 13.40 13.47
C ALA A 428 -4.42 14.21 13.33
N SER A 429 -5.55 13.53 13.50
CA SER A 429 -6.86 14.17 13.47
C SER A 429 -7.28 14.58 14.88
N GLU A 430 -7.37 15.88 15.17
CA GLU A 430 -7.89 16.37 16.47
C GLU A 430 -9.29 15.82 16.78
N ALA A 431 -10.13 15.67 15.74
CA ALA A 431 -11.46 15.07 15.84
C ALA A 431 -11.44 13.64 16.40
N GLN A 432 -10.33 12.90 16.25
CA GLN A 432 -10.16 11.57 16.84
C GLN A 432 -10.17 11.64 18.37
N MET A 433 -9.44 12.60 18.93
CA MET A 433 -9.34 12.80 20.37
C MET A 433 -10.67 13.25 20.96
N VAL A 434 -11.43 14.07 20.21
CA VAL A 434 -12.79 14.46 20.61
C VAL A 434 -13.70 13.24 20.71
N VAL A 435 -13.71 12.37 19.69
CA VAL A 435 -14.55 11.15 19.71
C VAL A 435 -14.13 10.21 20.83
N ARG A 436 -12.82 9.97 21.01
CA ARG A 436 -12.26 9.18 22.11
C ARG A 436 -12.77 9.69 23.47
N LYS A 437 -12.63 10.99 23.73
CA LYS A 437 -13.06 11.61 24.98
C LYS A 437 -14.56 11.46 25.22
N VAL A 438 -15.38 11.72 24.20
CA VAL A 438 -16.84 11.55 24.29
C VAL A 438 -17.23 10.11 24.65
N GLN A 439 -16.60 9.12 24.02
CA GLN A 439 -16.91 7.72 24.31
C GLN A 439 -16.53 7.33 25.74
N MET A 440 -15.41 7.83 26.27
CA MET A 440 -15.02 7.62 27.67
C MET A 440 -16.03 8.25 28.66
N GLU A 441 -16.45 9.49 28.40
CA GLU A 441 -17.44 10.19 29.23
C GLU A 441 -18.79 9.46 29.24
N VAL A 442 -19.23 9.02 28.05
CA VAL A 442 -20.48 8.25 27.89
C VAL A 442 -20.36 6.88 28.56
N ALA A 443 -19.21 6.20 28.46
CA ALA A 443 -19.00 4.91 29.13
C ALA A 443 -19.17 5.05 30.65
N ARG A 444 -18.56 6.06 31.25
CA ARG A 444 -18.69 6.33 32.70
C ARG A 444 -20.12 6.66 33.11
N GLU A 445 -20.82 7.49 32.34
CA GLU A 445 -22.21 7.87 32.63
C GLU A 445 -23.16 6.67 32.67
N PHE A 446 -22.99 5.72 31.75
CA PHE A 446 -23.86 4.55 31.63
C PHE A 446 -23.37 3.32 32.43
N GLY A 447 -22.22 3.42 33.10
CA GLY A 447 -21.60 2.30 33.81
C GLY A 447 -21.13 1.20 32.87
N PHE A 448 -20.53 1.57 31.72
CA PHE A 448 -19.97 0.66 30.75
C PHE A 448 -18.45 0.56 30.90
N ALA A 449 -17.90 -0.61 30.54
CA ALA A 449 -16.47 -0.75 30.43
C ALA A 449 -15.94 -0.04 29.18
N TYR A 450 -14.73 0.49 29.26
CA TYR A 450 -14.07 1.16 28.14
C TYR A 450 -12.66 0.63 27.94
N PHE A 451 -12.37 0.10 26.76
CA PHE A 451 -11.03 -0.29 26.32
C PHE A 451 -10.42 0.80 25.46
N ASP A 452 -9.30 1.37 25.90
CA ASP A 452 -8.60 2.43 25.21
C ASP A 452 -7.63 1.87 24.15
N ALA A 453 -8.15 1.60 22.96
CA ALA A 453 -7.33 1.12 21.85
C ALA A 453 -6.26 2.13 21.40
N TYR A 454 -6.45 3.43 21.69
CA TYR A 454 -5.44 4.44 21.41
C TYR A 454 -4.25 4.30 22.34
N GLU A 455 -4.46 4.15 23.65
CA GLU A 455 -3.33 3.94 24.58
C GLU A 455 -2.69 2.56 24.39
N TYR A 456 -3.49 1.51 24.17
CA TYR A 456 -2.97 0.15 24.02
C TYR A 456 -2.01 -0.02 22.83
N LEU A 457 -2.33 0.61 21.69
CA LEU A 457 -1.53 0.47 20.48
C LEU A 457 -0.27 1.36 20.45
N GLY A 458 -0.11 2.26 21.43
CA GLY A 458 1.10 3.07 21.61
C GLY A 458 0.89 4.59 21.56
N GLY A 459 -0.35 5.08 21.48
CA GLY A 459 -0.67 6.51 21.57
C GLY A 459 -0.29 7.33 20.33
N PRO A 460 0.23 8.57 20.47
CA PRO A 460 0.55 9.45 19.34
C PRO A 460 1.56 8.82 18.36
N GLY A 461 1.26 8.89 17.06
CA GLY A 461 2.12 8.35 16.00
C GLY A 461 2.05 6.83 15.84
N GLN A 462 1.25 6.12 16.65
CA GLN A 462 1.10 4.67 16.54
C GLN A 462 0.64 4.25 15.15
N MET A 463 -0.21 5.02 14.47
CA MET A 463 -0.73 4.62 13.16
C MET A 463 0.38 4.66 12.10
N LEU A 464 1.31 5.61 12.19
CA LEU A 464 2.52 5.61 11.33
C LEU A 464 3.36 4.36 11.59
N SER A 465 3.57 4.03 12.87
CA SER A 465 4.30 2.83 13.27
C SER A 465 3.63 1.56 12.75
N MET A 466 2.31 1.45 12.88
CA MET A 466 1.54 0.32 12.38
C MET A 466 1.58 0.20 10.86
N VAL A 467 1.51 1.30 10.11
CA VAL A 467 1.69 1.28 8.65
C VAL A 467 3.11 0.85 8.28
N LYS A 468 4.13 1.37 8.97
CA LYS A 468 5.53 0.98 8.79
C LYS A 468 5.75 -0.52 9.07
N ASN A 469 5.09 -1.03 10.10
CA ASN A 469 5.13 -2.43 10.53
C ASN A 469 4.14 -3.33 9.76
N ARG A 470 3.34 -2.75 8.83
CA ARG A 470 2.34 -3.45 8.01
C ARG A 470 1.17 -4.06 8.81
N GLU A 471 0.93 -3.53 10.00
CA GLU A 471 -0.23 -3.81 10.83
C GLU A 471 -1.43 -2.93 10.44
N ALA A 472 -1.18 -1.82 9.74
CA ALA A 472 -2.21 -0.98 9.15
C ALA A 472 -2.00 -0.79 7.64
N ILE A 473 -3.09 -0.55 6.92
CA ILE A 473 -3.10 -0.24 5.50
C ILE A 473 -2.59 1.19 5.29
N SER A 474 -1.97 1.45 4.16
CA SER A 474 -1.47 2.76 3.70
C SER A 474 -2.51 3.89 3.61
N ASP A 475 -3.78 3.60 3.90
CA ASP A 475 -4.83 4.61 4.07
C ASP A 475 -4.85 5.25 5.48
N TYR A 476 -3.95 4.79 6.37
CA TYR A 476 -3.78 5.25 7.76
C TYR A 476 -5.08 5.20 8.58
N THR A 477 -5.96 4.27 8.24
CA THR A 477 -7.29 4.13 8.83
C THR A 477 -7.62 2.67 9.13
N HIS A 478 -7.45 1.77 8.17
CA HIS A 478 -7.82 0.36 8.32
C HIS A 478 -6.63 -0.49 8.75
N LEU A 479 -6.92 -1.53 9.55
CA LEU A 479 -5.93 -2.51 9.98
C LEU A 479 -5.76 -3.62 8.94
N THR A 480 -4.55 -4.17 8.81
CA THR A 480 -4.37 -5.47 8.15
C THR A 480 -4.80 -6.59 9.10
N VAL A 481 -4.82 -7.85 8.62
CA VAL A 481 -5.12 -9.03 9.49
C VAL A 481 -4.19 -9.08 10.70
N SER A 482 -2.90 -8.80 10.50
CA SER A 482 -1.93 -8.78 11.59
C SER A 482 -2.22 -7.68 12.62
N GLY A 483 -2.62 -6.48 12.19
CA GLY A 483 -2.97 -5.42 13.12
C GLY A 483 -4.31 -5.66 13.83
N GLY A 484 -5.27 -6.25 13.13
CA GLY A 484 -6.53 -6.71 13.70
C GLY A 484 -6.32 -7.79 14.76
N ASP A 485 -5.44 -8.76 14.51
CA ASP A 485 -5.03 -9.79 15.46
C ASP A 485 -4.36 -9.19 16.70
N ARG A 486 -3.47 -8.21 16.52
CA ARG A 486 -2.80 -7.50 17.63
C ARG A 486 -3.80 -6.77 18.52
N LEU A 487 -4.78 -6.08 17.92
CA LEU A 487 -5.83 -5.39 18.66
C LEU A 487 -6.79 -6.38 19.34
N ALA A 488 -7.17 -7.47 18.66
CA ALA A 488 -7.97 -8.56 19.25
C ALA A 488 -7.29 -9.13 20.49
N GLN A 489 -6.01 -9.48 20.39
CA GLN A 489 -5.23 -9.99 21.51
C GLN A 489 -5.22 -9.02 22.68
N GLY A 490 -5.04 -7.72 22.42
CA GLY A 490 -5.06 -6.69 23.47
C GLY A 490 -6.39 -6.59 24.21
N ILE A 491 -7.49 -6.59 23.48
CA ILE A 491 -8.84 -6.55 24.07
C ILE A 491 -9.06 -7.80 24.92
N TYR A 492 -8.70 -8.98 24.39
CA TYR A 492 -8.83 -10.26 25.08
C TYR A 492 -7.99 -10.30 26.37
N ASP A 493 -6.70 -9.98 26.28
CA ASP A 493 -5.77 -10.00 27.41
C ASP A 493 -6.22 -9.06 28.52
N ALA A 494 -6.74 -7.88 28.19
CA ALA A 494 -7.27 -6.96 29.17
C ALA A 494 -8.51 -7.53 29.88
N LEU A 495 -9.45 -8.13 29.14
CA LEU A 495 -10.63 -8.79 29.72
C LEU A 495 -10.26 -9.98 30.61
N ILE A 496 -9.40 -10.87 30.13
CA ILE A 496 -9.00 -12.07 30.87
C ILE A 496 -8.15 -11.74 32.08
N THR A 497 -7.28 -10.73 31.99
CA THR A 497 -6.52 -10.27 33.16
C THR A 497 -7.46 -9.79 34.26
N HIS A 498 -8.48 -8.98 33.92
CA HIS A 498 -9.48 -8.52 34.89
C HIS A 498 -10.31 -9.70 35.45
N TYR A 499 -10.66 -10.69 34.62
CA TYR A 499 -11.32 -11.92 35.06
C TYR A 499 -10.46 -12.74 36.05
N LEU A 500 -9.16 -12.89 35.78
CA LEU A 500 -8.25 -13.62 36.67
C LEU A 500 -8.05 -12.91 38.01
N VAL A 501 -8.05 -11.56 38.02
CA VAL A 501 -8.03 -10.80 39.28
C VAL A 501 -9.37 -10.96 40.01
N TYR A 502 -10.49 -10.87 39.31
CA TYR A 502 -11.83 -11.07 39.87
C TYR A 502 -11.99 -12.43 40.55
N THR A 503 -11.51 -13.52 39.91
CA THR A 503 -11.56 -14.88 40.46
C THR A 503 -10.51 -15.17 41.54
N GLY A 504 -9.64 -14.20 41.86
CA GLY A 504 -8.54 -14.39 42.81
C GLY A 504 -7.40 -15.29 42.30
N LYS A 505 -7.43 -15.67 41.02
CA LYS A 505 -6.34 -16.42 40.35
C LYS A 505 -5.11 -15.55 40.08
N LEU A 506 -5.24 -14.22 40.17
CA LEU A 506 -4.16 -13.24 40.04
C LEU A 506 -4.23 -12.20 41.17
N GLU A 507 -3.13 -12.01 41.89
CA GLU A 507 -3.15 -11.32 43.20
C GLU A 507 -3.47 -9.82 43.19
N SER A 508 -3.10 -9.04 42.16
CA SER A 508 -3.54 -7.62 41.98
C SER A 508 -2.82 -6.85 40.85
N LYS A 509 -2.33 -7.47 39.77
CA LYS A 509 -1.69 -6.72 38.66
C LYS A 509 -2.69 -5.92 37.79
N ALA A 510 -3.67 -5.25 38.40
CA ALA A 510 -4.63 -4.36 37.74
C ALA A 510 -4.03 -2.99 37.35
N GLU A 511 -2.70 -2.93 37.16
CA GLU A 511 -2.02 -1.90 36.39
C GLU A 511 -1.39 -2.58 35.17
N TYR A 512 -2.22 -3.08 34.25
CA TYR A 512 -1.78 -3.31 32.88
C TYR A 512 -1.74 -1.95 32.17
N SER A 513 -0.76 -1.12 32.56
CA SER A 513 -0.24 -0.07 31.72
C SER A 513 0.90 -0.68 30.91
N ILE A 514 0.51 -1.14 29.72
CA ILE A 514 1.33 -1.45 28.56
C ILE A 514 1.97 -2.85 28.55
N SER A 515 1.92 -3.52 27.39
CA SER A 515 2.55 -4.84 27.15
C SER A 515 4.02 -4.85 27.64
N PRO A 516 4.54 -5.95 28.21
CA PRO A 516 5.98 -6.12 28.50
C PRO A 516 6.88 -5.78 27.30
N ASP A 517 6.37 -5.96 26.06
CA ASP A 517 7.04 -5.57 24.82
C ASP A 517 7.32 -4.06 24.71
N PHE A 518 6.68 -3.24 25.53
CA PHE A 518 6.88 -1.79 25.57
C PHE A 518 8.07 -1.36 26.41
N GLN A 519 8.42 -2.11 27.45
CA GLN A 519 9.64 -1.85 28.23
C GLN A 519 10.88 -2.39 27.50
N GLU A 520 10.78 -3.55 26.85
CA GLU A 520 11.91 -4.14 26.11
C GLU A 520 12.25 -3.37 24.81
N ASN A 521 11.28 -2.62 24.29
CA ASN A 521 11.45 -1.73 23.14
C ASN A 521 11.39 -0.25 23.52
N GLN A 522 11.54 0.12 24.80
CA GLN A 522 11.46 1.52 25.23
C GLN A 522 12.54 2.39 24.55
N ASP A 523 13.66 1.80 24.16
CA ASP A 523 14.71 2.45 23.37
C ASP A 523 14.40 2.54 21.86
N LEU A 524 13.50 1.67 21.35
CA LEU A 524 12.91 1.74 19.99
C LEU A 524 11.71 2.70 19.92
N TYR A 525 11.05 2.91 21.06
CA TYR A 525 9.89 3.79 21.28
C TYR A 525 10.24 5.11 21.96
N SER A 526 11.52 5.38 22.18
CA SER A 526 12.07 6.72 22.47
C SER A 526 12.05 7.66 21.26
N TYR A 527 11.25 7.33 20.24
CA TYR A 527 10.75 8.34 19.34
C TYR A 527 9.78 9.21 20.13
N GLU A 528 10.33 10.21 20.83
CA GLU A 528 9.64 11.48 20.91
C GLU A 528 9.19 11.79 19.48
N PRO A 529 7.90 12.07 19.23
CA PRO A 529 7.53 12.70 17.99
C PRO A 529 8.26 14.03 17.99
N ARG A 530 9.44 14.04 17.37
CA ARG A 530 9.87 15.10 16.49
C ARG A 530 8.63 15.44 15.70
N SER A 531 8.03 16.52 16.13
CA SER A 531 6.69 16.90 15.73
C SER A 531 6.59 16.75 14.22
N VAL A 532 5.44 16.39 13.67
CA VAL A 532 5.22 16.57 12.22
C VAL A 532 5.21 18.08 11.87
N THR A 533 5.44 18.96 12.86
CA THR A 533 5.84 20.36 12.68
C THR A 533 7.34 20.59 12.69
N ASP A 534 8.17 19.54 12.70
CA ASP A 534 9.61 19.67 12.53
C ASP A 534 9.87 20.20 11.13
N ARG A 535 10.11 21.50 11.10
CA ARG A 535 10.96 22.17 10.11
C ARG A 535 12.34 21.48 9.96
N GLU A 536 12.64 20.42 10.73
CA GLU A 536 13.84 19.59 10.71
C GLU A 536 13.63 18.16 10.19
N ALA A 537 12.49 17.82 9.58
CA ALA A 537 12.46 16.66 8.69
C ALA A 537 13.56 16.86 7.64
N SER A 538 14.66 16.07 7.73
CA SER A 538 15.80 16.19 6.81
C SER A 538 15.28 16.40 5.40
N PRO A 539 15.75 17.42 4.66
CA PRO A 539 15.21 17.74 3.35
C PRO A 539 15.12 16.45 2.54
N GLY A 540 13.89 16.06 2.19
CA GLY A 540 13.69 14.93 1.30
C GLY A 540 14.51 15.16 0.04
N ALA A 541 15.13 14.10 -0.49
CA ALA A 541 15.91 14.19 -1.72
C ALA A 541 15.13 14.96 -2.79
N ILE A 542 15.78 15.90 -3.49
CA ILE A 542 15.09 16.71 -4.51
C ILE A 542 14.50 15.77 -5.57
N ALA A 543 13.17 15.60 -5.55
CA ALA A 543 12.47 14.70 -6.44
C ALA A 543 12.10 15.41 -7.75
N PHE A 544 12.21 14.73 -8.89
CA PHE A 544 11.97 15.34 -10.22
C PHE A 544 10.57 15.95 -10.40
N HIS A 545 9.58 15.48 -9.63
CA HIS A 545 8.22 15.96 -9.65
C HIS A 545 7.90 16.98 -8.54
N SER A 546 8.90 17.39 -7.74
CA SER A 546 8.76 18.43 -6.71
C SER A 546 9.01 19.83 -7.26
N MET A 547 8.53 20.84 -6.52
CA MET A 547 8.83 22.24 -6.84
C MET A 547 10.30 22.59 -6.63
N ASP A 548 10.96 21.99 -5.64
CA ASP A 548 12.40 22.19 -5.40
C ASP A 548 13.22 21.81 -6.62
N PHE A 549 12.84 20.73 -7.32
CA PHE A 549 13.50 20.35 -8.56
C PHE A 549 13.26 21.36 -9.68
N ALA A 550 12.06 21.92 -9.79
CA ALA A 550 11.76 22.94 -10.80
C ALA A 550 12.62 24.20 -10.58
N TYR A 551 12.77 24.66 -9.34
CA TYR A 551 13.65 25.77 -8.99
C TYR A 551 15.13 25.44 -9.22
N PHE A 552 15.58 24.27 -8.76
CA PHE A 552 16.93 23.78 -9.00
C PHE A 552 17.24 23.74 -10.50
N LEU A 553 16.37 23.12 -11.31
CA LEU A 553 16.54 23.04 -12.75
C LEU A 553 16.55 24.43 -13.40
N PHE A 554 15.71 25.37 -12.95
CA PHE A 554 15.73 26.74 -13.43
C PHE A 554 17.08 27.42 -13.18
N ILE A 555 17.60 27.33 -11.96
CA ILE A 555 18.90 27.91 -11.57
C ILE A 555 20.02 27.26 -12.38
N VAL A 556 20.00 25.93 -12.54
CA VAL A 556 21.03 25.20 -13.29
C VAL A 556 20.99 25.56 -14.77
N VAL A 557 19.81 25.60 -15.41
CA VAL A 557 19.68 26.00 -16.82
C VAL A 557 20.12 27.45 -17.01
N LEU A 558 19.73 28.36 -16.12
CA LEU A 558 20.13 29.77 -16.16
C LEU A 558 21.64 29.93 -16.01
N GLY A 559 22.23 29.35 -14.97
CA GLY A 559 23.68 29.39 -14.70
C GLY A 559 24.49 28.75 -15.83
N ALA A 560 24.07 27.58 -16.31
CA ALA A 560 24.71 26.93 -17.46
C ALA A 560 24.59 27.78 -18.74
N THR A 561 23.54 28.58 -18.89
CA THR A 561 23.36 29.49 -20.04
C THR A 561 24.24 30.74 -19.92
N ILE A 562 24.34 31.35 -18.73
CA ILE A 562 25.22 32.51 -18.49
C ILE A 562 26.69 32.13 -18.73
N LEU A 563 27.08 30.93 -18.31
CA LEU A 563 28.44 30.41 -18.44
C LEU A 563 28.77 29.86 -19.83
N LEU A 564 27.92 30.05 -20.85
CA LEU A 564 28.14 29.55 -22.21
C LEU A 564 29.48 30.00 -22.82
N ARG A 565 29.94 31.22 -22.50
CA ARG A 565 31.21 31.75 -23.01
C ARG A 565 32.45 31.18 -22.30
N TYR A 566 32.27 30.43 -21.20
CA TYR A 566 33.34 29.91 -20.35
C TYR A 566 33.21 28.39 -20.18
N PRO A 567 33.58 27.58 -21.19
CA PRO A 567 33.31 26.14 -21.24
C PRO A 567 33.88 25.35 -20.04
N ALA A 568 35.07 25.72 -19.55
CA ALA A 568 35.68 25.06 -18.39
C ALA A 568 34.93 25.35 -17.09
N ILE A 569 34.54 26.61 -16.85
CA ILE A 569 33.77 27.01 -15.67
C ILE A 569 32.38 26.38 -15.71
N ARG A 570 31.77 26.33 -16.89
CA ARG A 570 30.49 25.67 -17.11
C ARG A 570 30.52 24.17 -16.79
N LEU A 571 31.59 23.48 -17.19
CA LEU A 571 31.80 22.07 -16.85
C LEU A 571 31.84 21.87 -15.33
N VAL A 572 32.64 22.69 -14.63
CA VAL A 572 32.72 22.65 -13.16
C VAL A 572 31.36 22.97 -12.52
N PHE A 573 30.64 23.97 -13.02
CA PHE A 573 29.30 24.33 -12.55
C PHE A 573 28.31 23.16 -12.65
N LEU A 574 28.29 22.44 -13.77
CA LEU A 574 27.40 21.27 -13.93
C LEU A 574 27.78 20.11 -13.01
N ILE A 575 29.08 19.91 -12.73
CA ILE A 575 29.55 18.92 -11.76
C ILE A 575 29.09 19.30 -10.35
N LEU A 576 29.30 20.56 -9.94
CA LEU A 576 28.88 21.07 -8.64
C LEU A 576 27.36 20.99 -8.46
N ALA A 577 26.60 21.41 -9.47
CA ALA A 577 25.14 21.28 -9.46
C ALA A 577 24.70 19.81 -9.33
N SER A 578 25.44 18.88 -9.93
CA SER A 578 25.08 17.47 -9.85
C SER A 578 25.43 16.83 -8.52
N TYR A 579 26.58 17.18 -7.93
CA TYR A 579 26.89 16.78 -6.57
C TYR A 579 25.93 17.39 -5.56
N TYR A 580 25.53 18.65 -5.74
CA TYR A 580 24.51 19.28 -4.91
C TYR A 580 23.18 18.54 -4.99
N PHE A 581 22.72 18.21 -6.20
CA PHE A 581 21.49 17.44 -6.38
C PHE A 581 21.56 16.09 -5.66
N TYR A 582 22.69 15.39 -5.75
CA TYR A 582 22.87 14.11 -5.06
C TYR A 582 22.97 14.26 -3.53
N ALA A 583 23.70 15.28 -3.06
CA ALA A 583 23.89 15.58 -1.66
C ALA A 583 22.60 16.06 -0.97
N SER A 584 21.61 16.51 -1.74
CA SER A 584 20.29 16.87 -1.22
C SER A 584 19.57 15.72 -0.50
N TRP A 585 19.96 14.46 -0.77
CA TRP A 585 19.50 13.32 0.00
C TRP A 585 20.29 13.14 1.29
N LYS A 586 21.61 12.90 1.17
CA LYS A 586 22.60 12.83 2.25
C LYS A 586 23.97 13.19 1.70
N LEU A 587 24.83 13.77 2.53
CA LEU A 587 26.18 14.19 2.11
C LEU A 587 27.15 13.00 1.99
N TRP A 588 27.16 12.07 2.96
CA TRP A 588 28.16 10.99 3.01
C TRP A 588 28.21 10.08 1.76
N PRO A 589 27.10 9.72 1.06
CA PRO A 589 27.13 8.89 -0.14
C PRO A 589 27.90 9.50 -1.31
N VAL A 590 28.11 10.83 -1.31
CA VAL A 590 28.95 11.52 -2.29
C VAL A 590 30.36 10.92 -2.30
N SER A 591 30.87 10.52 -1.14
CA SER A 591 32.20 9.90 -1.00
C SER A 591 32.31 8.59 -1.76
N LEU A 592 31.26 7.75 -1.77
CA LEU A 592 31.22 6.48 -2.50
C LEU A 592 31.25 6.70 -4.01
N MET A 593 30.45 7.65 -4.50
CA MET A 593 30.43 8.00 -5.92
C MET A 593 31.76 8.61 -6.36
N LEU A 594 32.37 9.45 -5.52
CA LEU A 594 33.69 10.02 -5.76
C LEU A 594 34.76 8.91 -5.80
N PHE A 595 34.70 7.94 -4.88
CA PHE A 595 35.59 6.78 -4.87
C PHE A 595 35.48 5.98 -6.17
N SER A 596 34.27 5.59 -6.61
CA SER A 596 34.08 4.89 -7.90
C SER A 596 34.60 5.72 -9.08
N THR A 597 34.36 7.03 -9.08
CA THR A 597 34.85 7.95 -10.13
C THR A 597 36.38 7.98 -10.17
N ILE A 598 37.04 8.09 -9.02
CA ILE A 598 38.51 8.11 -8.92
C ILE A 598 39.08 6.76 -9.36
N LEU A 599 38.57 5.66 -8.79
CA LEU A 599 39.02 4.30 -9.06
C LEU A 599 38.99 4.01 -10.56
N ASP A 600 37.84 4.21 -11.20
CA ASP A 600 37.64 3.82 -12.60
C ASP A 600 38.36 4.74 -13.57
N TYR A 601 38.54 6.03 -13.24
CA TYR A 601 39.35 6.93 -14.05
C TYR A 601 40.81 6.46 -14.10
N PHE A 602 41.41 6.17 -12.94
CA PHE A 602 42.82 5.76 -12.86
C PHE A 602 43.03 4.33 -13.40
N CYS A 603 42.13 3.40 -13.11
CA CYS A 603 42.15 2.06 -13.70
C CYS A 603 42.07 2.12 -15.23
N ALA A 604 41.14 2.88 -15.81
CA ALA A 604 41.04 3.04 -17.27
C ALA A 604 42.30 3.67 -17.88
N ARG A 605 42.91 4.65 -17.22
CA ARG A 605 44.18 5.26 -17.66
C ARG A 605 45.32 4.23 -17.68
N GLY A 606 45.44 3.42 -16.63
CA GLY A 606 46.44 2.35 -16.56
C GLY A 606 46.19 1.24 -17.59
N ILE A 607 44.93 0.85 -17.83
CA ILE A 607 44.55 -0.11 -18.88
C ILE A 607 44.96 0.43 -20.26
N GLY A 608 44.67 1.70 -20.56
CA GLY A 608 45.06 2.33 -21.82
C GLY A 608 46.57 2.36 -22.04
N GLN A 609 47.35 2.70 -20.99
CA GLN A 609 48.81 2.69 -21.06
C GLN A 609 49.38 1.27 -21.26
N ALA A 610 48.82 0.28 -20.56
CA ALA A 610 49.21 -1.12 -20.74
C ALA A 610 48.95 -1.60 -22.17
N ARG A 611 47.81 -1.20 -22.75
CA ARG A 611 47.45 -1.52 -24.14
C ARG A 611 48.36 -0.83 -25.16
N GLU A 612 48.74 0.42 -24.93
CA GLU A 612 49.68 1.16 -25.79
C GLU A 612 51.07 0.50 -25.78
N LYS A 613 51.55 0.07 -24.61
CA LYS A 613 52.84 -0.62 -24.46
C LYS A 613 52.88 -2.03 -25.05
N ALA A 614 51.76 -2.76 -25.05
CA ALA A 614 51.69 -4.15 -25.49
C ALA A 614 51.71 -4.33 -27.03
N GLY A 615 51.53 -3.25 -27.81
CA GLY A 615 51.38 -3.35 -29.27
C GLY A 615 50.06 -4.02 -29.68
N LEU A 616 49.56 -3.72 -30.87
CA LEU A 616 48.19 -4.01 -31.35
C LEU A 616 47.81 -5.52 -31.51
N ARG A 617 48.49 -6.47 -30.88
CA ARG A 617 48.17 -7.90 -30.98
C ARG A 617 48.32 -8.62 -29.63
N GLY A 618 47.25 -8.61 -28.85
CA GLY A 618 47.15 -9.43 -27.65
C GLY A 618 46.31 -8.80 -26.56
N ALA A 619 44.98 -8.83 -26.73
CA ALA A 619 44.05 -8.57 -25.63
C ALA A 619 44.17 -9.73 -24.63
N GLY A 620 45.05 -9.59 -23.64
CA GLY A 620 45.17 -10.53 -22.53
C GLY A 620 46.62 -10.79 -22.14
N GLY A 621 47.05 -10.26 -20.99
CA GLY A 621 48.30 -10.69 -20.38
C GLY A 621 48.90 -9.67 -19.43
N GLY A 622 48.50 -9.73 -18.16
CA GLY A 622 49.19 -9.08 -17.04
C GLY A 622 48.47 -7.83 -16.51
N ALA A 623 49.14 -6.67 -16.59
CA ALA A 623 48.79 -5.47 -15.84
C ALA A 623 47.38 -4.89 -16.14
N GLY A 624 46.97 -4.86 -17.42
CA GLY A 624 45.63 -4.36 -17.80
C GLY A 624 44.48 -5.22 -17.28
N GLY A 625 44.70 -6.54 -17.16
CA GLY A 625 43.71 -7.46 -16.59
C GLY A 625 43.55 -7.27 -15.07
N TRP A 626 44.66 -7.08 -14.35
CA TRP A 626 44.63 -6.77 -12.91
C TRP A 626 43.94 -5.44 -12.61
N LEU A 627 44.16 -4.41 -13.42
CA LEU A 627 43.48 -3.12 -13.26
C LEU A 627 41.99 -3.21 -13.56
N LEU A 628 41.58 -4.01 -14.55
CA LEU A 628 40.17 -4.30 -14.78
C LEU A 628 39.57 -5.07 -13.59
N LEU A 629 40.28 -6.07 -13.06
CA LEU A 629 39.84 -6.82 -11.89
C LEU A 629 39.70 -5.91 -10.66
N LEU A 630 40.63 -4.97 -10.45
CA LEU A 630 40.56 -3.99 -9.37
C LEU A 630 39.32 -3.08 -9.52
N SER A 631 39.02 -2.60 -10.73
CA SER A 631 37.79 -1.84 -11.04
C SER A 631 36.53 -2.67 -10.76
N LEU A 632 36.51 -3.93 -11.19
CA LEU A 632 35.38 -4.85 -10.95
C LEU A 632 35.18 -5.14 -9.47
N LEU A 633 36.25 -5.49 -8.74
CA LEU A 633 36.19 -5.80 -7.31
C LEU A 633 35.82 -4.57 -6.48
N GLY A 634 36.33 -3.38 -6.80
CA GLY A 634 35.98 -2.16 -6.07
C GLY A 634 34.51 -1.77 -6.23
N ASN A 635 34.00 -1.75 -7.47
CA ASN A 635 32.62 -1.36 -7.74
C ASN A 635 31.60 -2.44 -7.33
N LEU A 636 31.85 -3.70 -7.67
CA LEU A 636 30.95 -4.79 -7.27
C LEU A 636 31.07 -5.10 -5.77
N GLY A 637 32.23 -4.85 -5.16
CA GLY A 637 32.42 -4.94 -3.71
C GLY A 637 31.62 -3.89 -2.95
N LEU A 638 31.64 -2.63 -3.40
CA LEU A 638 30.76 -1.59 -2.87
C LEU A 638 29.29 -1.96 -3.03
N LEU A 639 28.89 -2.40 -4.22
CA LEU A 639 27.51 -2.82 -4.46
C LEU A 639 27.12 -4.01 -3.56
N PHE A 640 28.00 -4.99 -3.39
CA PHE A 640 27.77 -6.14 -2.51
C PHE A 640 27.61 -5.73 -1.05
N PHE A 641 28.54 -4.92 -0.54
CA PHE A 641 28.55 -4.49 0.85
C PHE A 641 27.27 -3.74 1.24
N PHE A 642 26.82 -2.79 0.41
CA PHE A 642 25.64 -1.98 0.72
C PHE A 642 24.30 -2.61 0.31
N LYS A 643 24.28 -3.48 -0.72
CA LYS A 643 23.02 -4.03 -1.27
C LYS A 643 22.76 -5.49 -0.89
N TYR A 644 23.78 -6.33 -0.83
CA TYR A 644 23.61 -7.78 -0.75
C TYR A 644 24.11 -8.42 0.55
N PHE A 645 24.92 -7.70 1.36
CA PHE A 645 25.50 -8.26 2.59
C PHE A 645 24.42 -8.79 3.54
N ASP A 646 23.43 -7.97 3.90
CA ASP A 646 22.37 -8.34 4.84
C ASP A 646 21.48 -9.47 4.29
N PHE A 647 21.22 -9.49 2.98
CA PHE A 647 20.48 -10.57 2.34
C PHE A 647 21.23 -11.91 2.41
N VAL A 648 22.54 -11.90 2.15
CA VAL A 648 23.38 -13.10 2.25
C VAL A 648 23.51 -13.54 3.71
N ALA A 649 23.68 -12.61 4.65
CA ALA A 649 23.68 -12.91 6.08
C ALA A 649 22.38 -13.60 6.51
N HIS A 650 21.22 -13.09 6.04
CA HIS A 650 19.92 -13.69 6.30
C HIS A 650 19.81 -15.12 5.73
N LEU A 651 20.22 -15.36 4.49
CA LEU A 651 20.23 -16.69 3.88
C LEU A 651 21.16 -17.67 4.60
N LEU A 652 22.34 -17.21 5.03
CA LEU A 652 23.28 -18.03 5.80
C LEU A 652 22.71 -18.38 7.18
N ASN A 653 22.09 -17.42 7.86
CA ASN A 653 21.45 -17.66 9.16
C ASN A 653 20.31 -18.68 9.04
N GLN A 654 19.46 -18.58 8.01
CA GLN A 654 18.44 -19.59 7.72
C GLN A 654 19.07 -20.97 7.46
N ALA A 655 20.19 -21.04 6.73
CA ALA A 655 20.89 -22.29 6.46
C ALA A 655 21.55 -22.90 7.71
N PHE A 656 22.12 -22.08 8.59
CA PHE A 656 22.69 -22.51 9.86
C PHE A 656 21.61 -23.05 10.80
N GLN A 657 20.50 -22.33 10.94
CA GLN A 657 19.32 -22.79 11.69
C GLN A 657 18.79 -24.11 11.15
N ALA A 658 18.63 -24.25 9.82
CA ALA A 658 18.19 -25.50 9.20
C ALA A 658 19.18 -26.66 9.37
N SER A 659 20.47 -26.35 9.54
CA SER A 659 21.53 -27.35 9.77
C SER A 659 21.76 -27.65 11.26
N GLY A 660 20.99 -27.04 12.16
CA GLY A 660 21.13 -27.19 13.61
C GLY A 660 22.39 -26.54 14.21
N GLN A 661 23.00 -25.59 13.50
CA GLN A 661 24.18 -24.85 13.97
C GLN A 661 23.75 -23.49 14.54
N ASP A 662 24.17 -23.19 15.78
CA ASP A 662 24.01 -21.87 16.43
C ASP A 662 25.06 -20.85 15.96
N LEU A 663 25.26 -20.76 14.65
CA LEU A 663 26.11 -19.74 14.03
C LEU A 663 25.23 -18.58 13.58
N THR A 664 25.60 -17.36 13.96
CA THR A 664 24.90 -16.15 13.55
C THR A 664 25.86 -15.19 12.86
N VAL A 665 25.49 -14.78 11.64
CA VAL A 665 26.12 -13.68 10.93
C VAL A 665 25.30 -12.42 11.24
N PRO A 666 25.88 -11.39 11.87
CA PRO A 666 25.15 -10.18 12.20
C PRO A 666 24.75 -9.42 10.92
N ALA A 667 23.50 -8.99 10.84
CA ALA A 667 23.07 -8.01 9.84
C ALA A 667 23.60 -6.62 10.25
N LEU A 668 24.11 -5.86 9.29
CA LEU A 668 24.71 -4.55 9.55
C LEU A 668 23.69 -3.41 9.43
N GLY A 669 22.52 -3.65 8.84
CA GLY A 669 21.44 -2.67 8.73
C GLY A 669 21.85 -1.42 7.94
N LEU A 670 22.73 -1.59 6.95
CA LEU A 670 23.36 -0.47 6.24
C LEU A 670 22.34 0.25 5.37
N LEU A 671 22.35 1.58 5.44
CA LEU A 671 21.53 2.41 4.56
C LEU A 671 22.01 2.28 3.11
N LEU A 672 21.14 1.75 2.24
CA LEU A 672 21.43 1.62 0.81
C LEU A 672 21.59 2.99 0.13
N PRO A 673 22.76 3.31 -0.45
CA PRO A 673 22.96 4.58 -1.15
C PRO A 673 22.12 4.68 -2.42
N VAL A 674 21.36 5.77 -2.56
CA VAL A 674 20.55 6.05 -3.75
C VAL A 674 21.42 6.01 -5.02
N GLY A 675 20.96 5.35 -6.08
CA GLY A 675 21.66 5.32 -7.36
C GLY A 675 22.93 4.44 -7.41
N ILE A 676 23.35 3.78 -6.31
CA ILE A 676 24.58 2.95 -6.29
C ILE A 676 24.63 1.91 -7.40
N SER A 677 23.51 1.26 -7.68
CA SER A 677 23.41 0.26 -8.75
C SER A 677 23.60 0.87 -10.15
N PHE A 678 23.14 2.09 -10.37
CA PHE A 678 23.18 2.77 -11.68
C PHE A 678 24.58 3.28 -11.98
N TYR A 679 25.19 4.07 -11.08
CA TYR A 679 26.52 4.62 -11.34
C TYR A 679 27.60 3.52 -11.36
N THR A 680 27.44 2.44 -10.59
CA THR A 680 28.31 1.24 -10.65
C THR A 680 28.32 0.65 -12.06
N PHE A 681 27.14 0.42 -12.67
CA PHE A 681 27.06 -0.14 -14.02
C PHE A 681 27.59 0.85 -15.07
N GLN A 682 27.35 2.13 -14.85
CA GLN A 682 27.83 3.19 -15.71
C GLN A 682 29.37 3.26 -15.73
N THR A 683 30.04 3.26 -14.58
CA THR A 683 31.50 3.36 -14.53
C THR A 683 32.18 2.07 -14.99
N LEU A 684 31.61 0.91 -14.67
CA LEU A 684 32.09 -0.39 -15.18
C LEU A 684 32.02 -0.49 -16.70
N SER A 685 30.98 0.04 -17.34
CA SER A 685 30.87 0.04 -18.80
C SER A 685 32.09 0.71 -19.47
N TYR A 686 32.59 1.80 -18.86
CA TYR A 686 33.75 2.53 -19.35
C TYR A 686 35.05 1.74 -19.24
N THR A 687 35.35 1.15 -18.07
CA THR A 687 36.60 0.39 -17.88
C THR A 687 36.63 -0.86 -18.75
N ILE A 688 35.48 -1.55 -18.90
CA ILE A 688 35.35 -2.71 -19.79
C ILE A 688 35.54 -2.32 -21.27
N ASP A 689 34.94 -1.23 -21.73
CA ASP A 689 35.08 -0.80 -23.13
C ASP A 689 36.48 -0.30 -23.48
N VAL A 690 37.17 0.36 -22.53
CA VAL A 690 38.58 0.70 -22.66
C VAL A 690 39.45 -0.56 -22.73
N TYR A 691 39.18 -1.56 -21.89
CA TYR A 691 39.87 -2.84 -21.90
C TYR A 691 39.68 -3.58 -23.23
N ARG A 692 38.44 -3.69 -23.71
CA ARG A 692 38.10 -4.28 -25.01
C ARG A 692 38.68 -3.47 -26.18
N GLY A 693 38.83 -2.15 -26.00
CA GLY A 693 39.31 -1.23 -27.04
C GLY A 693 38.23 -0.66 -27.91
N ASN A 694 36.99 -0.75 -27.46
CA ASN A 694 35.85 -0.15 -28.12
C ASN A 694 35.83 1.38 -27.93
N LEU A 695 36.54 1.88 -26.91
CA LEU A 695 36.58 3.30 -26.55
C LEU A 695 38.02 3.74 -26.21
N PRO A 696 38.51 4.88 -26.75
CA PRO A 696 39.75 5.47 -26.30
C PRO A 696 39.62 6.07 -24.90
N VAL A 697 40.72 6.06 -24.14
CA VAL A 697 40.76 6.60 -22.78
C VAL A 697 40.49 8.10 -22.75
N GLU A 698 39.57 8.54 -21.88
CA GLU A 698 39.35 9.94 -21.56
C GLU A 698 40.51 10.50 -20.72
N LYS A 699 41.10 11.60 -21.19
CA LYS A 699 42.28 12.23 -20.57
C LYS A 699 41.93 13.32 -19.55
N SER A 700 40.68 13.80 -19.55
CA SER A 700 40.21 14.84 -18.64
C SER A 700 39.38 14.23 -17.52
N PHE A 701 39.88 14.34 -16.28
CA PHE A 701 39.16 13.92 -15.09
C PHE A 701 37.80 14.62 -14.95
N LEU A 702 37.74 15.93 -15.22
CA LEU A 702 36.49 16.70 -15.12
C LEU A 702 35.40 16.19 -16.10
N ARG A 703 35.76 15.85 -17.35
CA ARG A 703 34.79 15.31 -18.31
C ARG A 703 34.30 13.93 -17.90
N PHE A 704 35.20 13.09 -17.37
CA PHE A 704 34.83 11.79 -16.83
C PHE A 704 33.94 11.92 -15.58
N SER A 705 34.27 12.86 -14.68
CA SER A 705 33.48 13.15 -13.49
C SER A 705 32.07 13.64 -13.86
N LEU A 706 31.92 14.54 -14.84
CA LEU A 706 30.58 14.94 -15.31
C LEU A 706 29.82 13.74 -15.89
N TYR A 707 30.49 12.86 -16.66
CA TYR A 707 29.86 11.63 -17.15
C TYR A 707 29.24 10.85 -16.00
N VAL A 708 29.99 10.55 -14.93
CA VAL A 708 29.48 9.78 -13.77
C VAL A 708 28.41 10.55 -13.00
N THR A 709 28.61 11.84 -12.79
CA THR A 709 27.82 12.60 -11.82
C THR A 709 26.55 13.23 -12.39
N PHE A 710 26.39 13.32 -13.72
CA PHE A 710 25.35 14.12 -14.37
C PHE A 710 23.94 13.88 -13.79
N PHE A 711 23.41 14.89 -13.08
CA PHE A 711 22.20 14.74 -12.26
C PHE A 711 20.96 14.22 -13.00
N PRO A 712 20.70 14.53 -14.30
CA PRO A 712 19.51 14.02 -14.96
C PRO A 712 19.47 12.50 -15.00
N GLN A 713 20.62 11.83 -15.07
CA GLN A 713 20.68 10.36 -15.11
C GLN A 713 21.01 9.70 -13.78
N LEU A 714 21.56 10.44 -12.82
CA LEU A 714 22.29 9.92 -11.67
C LEU A 714 21.48 8.97 -10.76
N VAL A 715 20.25 9.36 -10.42
CA VAL A 715 19.45 8.68 -9.39
C VAL A 715 18.73 7.45 -9.94
N ALA A 716 18.11 7.57 -11.12
CA ALA A 716 17.39 6.49 -11.79
C ALA A 716 17.13 6.75 -13.29
N GLY A 717 17.96 7.56 -13.95
CA GLY A 717 17.81 7.78 -15.39
C GLY A 717 18.37 6.61 -16.22
N PRO A 718 18.40 6.74 -17.56
CA PRO A 718 19.00 5.72 -18.41
C PRO A 718 20.44 5.41 -17.97
N ILE A 719 20.83 4.13 -18.02
CA ILE A 719 22.23 3.72 -17.85
C ILE A 719 22.98 4.11 -19.12
N VAL A 720 23.50 5.32 -19.13
CA VAL A 720 24.14 5.91 -20.30
C VAL A 720 25.57 5.40 -20.46
N ARG A 721 25.94 5.03 -21.69
CA ARG A 721 27.27 4.52 -22.00
C ARG A 721 28.27 5.64 -22.21
N ALA A 722 29.50 5.41 -21.75
CA ALA A 722 30.61 6.34 -21.97
C ALA A 722 30.87 6.61 -23.46
N SER A 723 30.69 5.60 -24.31
CA SER A 723 30.86 5.71 -25.77
C SER A 723 29.89 6.66 -26.45
N GLU A 724 28.72 6.89 -25.85
CA GLU A 724 27.69 7.77 -26.37
C GLU A 724 27.81 9.17 -25.75
N PHE A 725 27.99 9.25 -24.42
CA PHE A 725 27.87 10.51 -23.71
C PHE A 725 29.16 11.32 -23.62
N ILE A 726 30.33 10.71 -23.44
CA ILE A 726 31.61 11.45 -23.37
C ILE A 726 31.87 12.26 -24.67
N PRO A 727 31.64 11.72 -25.88
CA PRO A 727 31.69 12.52 -27.10
C PRO A 727 30.67 13.67 -27.11
N GLY A 728 29.47 13.43 -26.60
CA GLY A 728 28.43 14.44 -26.41
C GLY A 728 28.87 15.58 -25.48
N ILE A 729 29.53 15.26 -24.37
CA ILE A 729 30.14 16.24 -23.45
C ILE A 729 31.20 17.08 -24.19
N LYS A 730 32.11 16.43 -24.94
CA LYS A 730 33.14 17.14 -25.71
C LYS A 730 32.55 18.11 -26.74
N LYS A 731 31.51 17.71 -27.46
CA LYS A 731 30.85 18.55 -28.47
C LYS A 731 29.99 19.65 -27.82
N GLY A 732 29.23 19.28 -26.80
CA GLY A 732 28.22 20.12 -26.15
C GLY A 732 28.77 21.14 -25.15
N ILE A 733 30.00 21.00 -24.65
CA ILE A 733 30.59 22.06 -23.82
C ILE A 733 30.88 23.34 -24.63
N TYR A 734 31.20 23.22 -25.92
CA TYR A 734 31.62 24.34 -26.76
C TYR A 734 30.51 24.94 -27.65
N HIS A 735 29.48 24.17 -28.04
CA HIS A 735 28.47 24.63 -29.01
C HIS A 735 27.07 24.18 -28.62
N PHE A 736 26.36 24.99 -27.83
CA PHE A 736 25.23 24.48 -27.05
C PHE A 736 24.07 25.42 -26.82
N LEU A 737 23.59 26.07 -27.86
CA LEU A 737 22.22 26.54 -27.79
C LEU A 737 21.36 25.43 -28.38
N PRO A 738 20.61 24.66 -27.56
CA PRO A 738 19.63 23.71 -28.11
C PRO A 738 18.70 24.49 -29.03
N GLU A 739 18.40 23.97 -30.22
CA GLU A 739 17.47 24.62 -31.14
C GLU A 739 16.12 24.86 -30.46
N ALA A 740 15.35 25.86 -30.90
CA ALA A 740 14.06 26.17 -30.28
C ALA A 740 13.10 24.95 -30.29
N ALA A 741 13.22 24.11 -31.32
CA ALA A 741 12.51 22.85 -31.42
C ALA A 741 12.96 21.83 -30.36
N ASP A 742 14.26 21.71 -30.10
CA ASP A 742 14.81 20.80 -29.08
C ASP A 742 14.46 21.25 -27.66
N PHE A 743 14.52 22.57 -27.39
CA PHE A 743 14.12 23.14 -26.11
C PHE A 743 12.64 22.84 -25.80
N ASN A 744 11.76 23.16 -26.75
CA ASN A 744 10.32 22.92 -26.57
C ASN A 744 9.99 21.42 -26.50
N PHE A 745 10.72 20.58 -27.23
CA PHE A 745 10.59 19.13 -27.13
C PHE A 745 11.02 18.64 -25.73
N GLY A 746 12.12 19.16 -25.19
CA GLY A 746 12.57 18.87 -23.83
C GLY A 746 11.51 19.21 -22.78
N LEU A 747 10.90 20.39 -22.90
CA LEU A 747 9.78 20.80 -22.04
C LEU A 747 8.55 19.90 -22.20
N TYR A 748 8.14 19.60 -23.43
CA TYR A 748 7.03 18.68 -23.72
C TYR A 748 7.28 17.28 -23.14
N GLN A 749 8.50 16.76 -23.28
CA GLN A 749 8.90 15.46 -22.74
C GLN A 749 8.91 15.49 -21.21
N PHE A 750 9.41 16.56 -20.60
CA PHE A 750 9.39 16.74 -19.14
C PHE A 750 7.97 16.72 -18.59
N LEU A 751 7.06 17.54 -19.15
CA LEU A 751 5.66 17.59 -18.73
C LEU A 751 4.93 16.26 -18.94
N GLY A 752 5.20 15.57 -20.05
CA GLY A 752 4.68 14.22 -20.30
C GLY A 752 5.18 13.20 -19.27
N GLY A 753 6.43 13.32 -18.83
CA GLY A 753 6.99 12.50 -17.76
C GLY A 753 6.33 12.78 -16.41
N LEU A 754 6.09 14.06 -16.10
CA LEU A 754 5.41 14.49 -14.88
C LEU A 754 3.99 13.92 -14.77
N ILE A 755 3.19 14.00 -15.85
CA ILE A 755 1.84 13.41 -15.91
C ILE A 755 1.89 11.90 -15.59
N LYS A 756 2.82 11.17 -16.22
CA LYS A 756 2.96 9.71 -16.01
C LYS A 756 3.31 9.37 -14.57
N LYS A 757 4.29 10.08 -13.98
CA LYS A 757 4.74 9.87 -12.60
C LYS A 757 3.60 10.15 -11.61
N MET A 758 2.94 11.30 -11.75
CA MET A 758 1.86 11.68 -10.83
C MET A 758 0.62 10.79 -10.97
N THR A 759 0.31 10.33 -12.18
CA THR A 759 -0.75 9.32 -12.38
C THR A 759 -0.38 7.99 -11.71
N ALA A 760 0.89 7.56 -11.82
CA ALA A 760 1.36 6.35 -11.16
C ALA A 760 1.26 6.46 -9.63
N ASP A 761 1.62 7.61 -9.05
CA ASP A 761 1.52 7.86 -7.61
C ASP A 761 0.08 7.88 -7.11
N TRP A 762 -0.83 8.47 -7.90
CA TRP A 762 -2.26 8.47 -7.61
C TRP A 762 -2.86 7.05 -7.67
N LEU A 763 -2.45 6.23 -8.65
CA LEU A 763 -2.85 4.82 -8.73
C LEU A 763 -2.28 4.00 -7.57
N ALA A 764 -1.01 4.25 -7.19
CA ALA A 764 -0.31 3.57 -6.10
C ALA A 764 -1.06 3.74 -4.78
N TYR A 765 -1.19 5.00 -4.36
CA TYR A 765 -1.77 5.37 -3.08
C TYR A 765 -3.28 5.09 -3.01
N GLY A 766 -4.01 5.46 -4.07
CA GLY A 766 -5.46 5.43 -4.06
C GLY A 766 -6.07 4.04 -4.27
N LEU A 767 -5.30 3.09 -4.81
CA LEU A 767 -5.83 1.79 -5.21
C LEU A 767 -4.86 0.62 -4.99
N ILE A 768 -3.62 0.72 -5.45
CA ILE A 768 -2.77 -0.47 -5.60
C ILE A 768 -2.19 -0.93 -4.26
N ASP A 769 -1.64 -0.01 -3.46
CA ASP A 769 -0.92 -0.37 -2.24
C ASP A 769 -1.84 -1.05 -1.21
N ARG A 770 -3.07 -0.58 -1.07
CA ARG A 770 -4.07 -1.20 -0.19
C ARG A 770 -4.38 -2.65 -0.57
N VAL A 771 -4.52 -2.94 -1.87
CA VAL A 771 -4.85 -4.29 -2.34
C VAL A 771 -3.66 -5.22 -2.19
N TYR A 772 -2.44 -4.77 -2.49
CA TYR A 772 -1.26 -5.61 -2.27
C TYR A 772 -0.99 -5.86 -0.79
N GLN A 773 -1.22 -4.89 0.10
CA GLN A 773 -1.02 -5.05 1.55
C GLN A 773 -1.96 -6.09 2.16
N SER A 774 -3.19 -6.24 1.66
CA SER A 774 -4.15 -7.22 2.18
C SER A 774 -5.11 -7.70 1.08
N PRO A 775 -4.65 -8.53 0.13
CA PRO A 775 -5.46 -8.91 -1.04
C PRO A 775 -6.77 -9.62 -0.65
N GLY A 776 -6.75 -10.41 0.44
CA GLY A 776 -7.94 -11.13 0.93
C GLY A 776 -9.05 -10.22 1.45
N MET A 777 -8.79 -8.91 1.57
CA MET A 777 -9.79 -7.90 1.94
C MET A 777 -10.24 -7.10 0.71
N PHE A 778 -10.26 -7.65 -0.50
CA PHE A 778 -10.76 -6.92 -1.67
C PHE A 778 -11.48 -7.89 -2.61
N THR A 779 -12.44 -7.38 -3.37
CA THR A 779 -13.20 -8.22 -4.31
C THR A 779 -12.31 -8.64 -5.49
N SER A 780 -12.70 -9.70 -6.21
CA SER A 780 -12.03 -10.08 -7.45
C SER A 780 -12.04 -8.96 -8.49
N ALA A 781 -13.10 -8.15 -8.55
CA ALA A 781 -13.20 -6.97 -9.41
C ALA A 781 -12.10 -5.95 -9.10
N GLU A 782 -11.94 -5.59 -7.82
CA GLU A 782 -10.92 -4.65 -7.38
C GLU A 782 -9.52 -5.19 -7.63
N THR A 783 -9.29 -6.47 -7.30
CA THR A 783 -8.02 -7.17 -7.54
C THR A 783 -7.67 -7.21 -9.03
N LEU A 784 -8.65 -7.41 -9.91
CA LEU A 784 -8.45 -7.36 -11.36
C LEU A 784 -8.06 -5.96 -11.84
N ILE A 785 -8.70 -4.91 -11.32
CA ILE A 785 -8.31 -3.53 -11.65
C ILE A 785 -6.87 -3.29 -11.19
N VAL A 786 -6.49 -3.74 -9.99
CA VAL A 786 -5.12 -3.62 -9.48
C VAL A 786 -4.11 -4.40 -10.32
N PHE A 787 -4.47 -5.58 -10.82
CA PHE A 787 -3.61 -6.37 -11.72
C PHE A 787 -3.17 -5.56 -12.96
N TYR A 788 -4.09 -4.80 -13.56
CA TYR A 788 -3.79 -3.90 -14.67
C TYR A 788 -3.18 -2.56 -14.22
N ALA A 789 -3.68 -1.99 -13.12
CA ALA A 789 -3.22 -0.71 -12.61
C ALA A 789 -1.74 -0.77 -12.18
N TYR A 790 -1.29 -1.87 -11.59
CA TYR A 790 0.11 -2.03 -11.20
C TYR A 790 1.06 -2.02 -12.39
N GLY A 791 0.69 -2.65 -13.51
CA GLY A 791 1.45 -2.52 -14.75
C GLY A 791 1.60 -1.05 -15.19
N LEU A 792 0.54 -0.26 -15.07
CA LEU A 792 0.60 1.16 -15.39
C LEU A 792 1.36 1.99 -14.36
N GLN A 793 1.30 1.64 -13.06
CA GLN A 793 2.09 2.28 -12.01
C GLN A 793 3.58 2.09 -12.29
N ILE A 794 4.06 0.84 -12.43
CA ILE A 794 5.48 0.60 -12.65
C ILE A 794 5.99 1.23 -13.95
N TYR A 795 5.18 1.23 -15.01
CA TYR A 795 5.50 1.94 -16.24
C TYR A 795 5.51 3.46 -16.07
N GLY A 796 4.46 4.02 -15.46
CA GLY A 796 4.25 5.46 -15.32
C GLY A 796 5.28 6.10 -14.41
N ASP A 797 5.64 5.42 -13.32
CA ASP A 797 6.67 5.84 -12.38
C ASP A 797 8.05 5.87 -13.07
N PHE A 798 8.43 4.79 -13.74
CA PHE A 798 9.77 4.68 -14.34
C PHE A 798 9.91 5.40 -15.68
N SER A 799 8.97 5.23 -16.60
CA SER A 799 8.95 6.01 -17.84
C SER A 799 8.74 7.49 -17.55
N GLY A 800 7.96 7.84 -16.53
CA GLY A 800 7.75 9.23 -16.13
C GLY A 800 9.04 9.87 -15.63
N TYR A 801 9.72 9.20 -14.69
CA TYR A 801 11.03 9.61 -14.21
C TYR A 801 12.04 9.76 -15.35
N THR A 802 12.15 8.75 -16.21
CA THR A 802 13.08 8.76 -17.35
C THR A 802 12.74 9.89 -18.34
N ASP A 803 11.47 10.12 -18.66
CA ASP A 803 11.08 11.21 -19.56
C ASP A 803 11.41 12.59 -18.97
N MET A 804 11.25 12.78 -17.65
CA MET A 804 11.68 14.00 -16.96
C MET A 804 13.22 14.16 -17.01
N ALA A 805 13.97 13.08 -16.77
CA ALA A 805 15.43 13.05 -16.91
C ALA A 805 15.90 13.41 -18.33
N LEU A 806 15.30 12.81 -19.36
CA LEU A 806 15.60 13.09 -20.77
C LEU A 806 15.23 14.52 -21.14
N GLY A 807 14.09 15.02 -20.65
CA GLY A 807 13.66 16.42 -20.82
C GLY A 807 14.65 17.40 -20.21
N ALA A 808 15.05 17.20 -18.95
CA ALA A 808 16.04 18.02 -18.26
C ALA A 808 17.41 18.01 -18.97
N ALA A 809 17.86 16.83 -19.41
CA ALA A 809 19.09 16.70 -20.20
C ALA A 809 19.00 17.47 -21.52
N ARG A 810 17.87 17.43 -22.23
CA ARG A 810 17.66 18.17 -23.48
C ARG A 810 17.58 19.69 -23.28
N LEU A 811 17.00 20.16 -22.18
CA LEU A 811 17.01 21.59 -21.81
C LEU A 811 18.44 22.07 -21.55
N LEU A 812 19.23 21.22 -20.90
CA LEU A 812 20.67 21.33 -20.81
C LEU A 812 21.32 20.71 -22.05
N GLY A 813 20.77 20.80 -23.26
CA GLY A 813 21.32 20.46 -24.59
C GLY A 813 21.97 19.08 -24.82
N PHE A 814 21.89 18.14 -23.88
CA PHE A 814 22.35 16.77 -24.05
C PHE A 814 21.21 15.86 -24.51
N ARG A 815 21.50 14.97 -25.47
CA ARG A 815 20.58 13.92 -25.90
C ARG A 815 21.06 12.60 -25.31
N LEU A 816 20.32 12.09 -24.32
CA LEU A 816 20.56 10.78 -23.72
C LEU A 816 19.68 9.71 -24.40
N THR A 817 19.99 8.45 -24.12
CA THR A 817 19.36 7.27 -24.75
C THR A 817 17.96 7.03 -24.19
N ASP A 818 17.00 6.73 -25.07
CA ASP A 818 15.63 6.41 -24.65
C ASP A 818 15.57 5.08 -23.89
N ASN A 819 14.77 5.03 -22.83
CA ASN A 819 14.66 3.83 -21.98
C ASN A 819 13.38 3.02 -22.21
N PHE A 820 12.34 3.63 -22.81
CA PHE A 820 11.04 3.00 -23.02
C PHE A 820 10.47 3.30 -24.40
N ASN A 821 9.92 2.27 -25.06
CA ASN A 821 9.26 2.41 -26.36
C ASN A 821 7.98 1.55 -26.47
N ARG A 822 6.90 2.02 -25.83
CA ARG A 822 5.58 1.37 -25.80
C ARG A 822 5.65 -0.15 -25.52
N PRO A 823 6.20 -0.56 -24.37
CA PRO A 823 6.51 -1.95 -24.09
C PRO A 823 5.26 -2.86 -24.07
N TYR A 824 4.09 -2.35 -23.67
CA TYR A 824 2.84 -3.11 -23.67
C TYR A 824 2.22 -3.35 -25.07
N GLN A 825 2.84 -2.83 -26.15
CA GLN A 825 2.48 -3.21 -27.54
C GLN A 825 3.21 -4.47 -28.05
N SER A 826 4.06 -5.09 -27.22
CA SER A 826 4.93 -6.17 -27.67
C SER A 826 4.15 -7.45 -27.96
N ALA A 827 4.50 -8.13 -29.04
CA ALA A 827 3.90 -9.41 -29.46
C ALA A 827 4.75 -10.64 -29.05
N SER A 828 5.82 -10.42 -28.29
CA SER A 828 6.64 -11.43 -27.62
C SER A 828 7.42 -10.83 -26.44
N ILE A 829 7.89 -11.68 -25.52
CA ILE A 829 8.74 -11.31 -24.37
C ILE A 829 10.11 -10.79 -24.85
N SER A 830 10.67 -11.35 -25.93
CA SER A 830 11.89 -10.82 -26.54
C SER A 830 11.70 -9.42 -27.14
N GLU A 831 10.51 -9.09 -27.64
CA GLU A 831 10.19 -7.73 -28.09
C GLU A 831 10.00 -6.79 -26.90
N PHE A 832 9.34 -7.27 -25.83
CA PHE A 832 9.15 -6.51 -24.60
C PHE A 832 10.47 -6.02 -24.01
N TRP A 833 11.48 -6.89 -23.84
CA TRP A 833 12.80 -6.50 -23.33
C TRP A 833 13.61 -5.59 -24.25
N ARG A 834 13.23 -5.46 -25.53
CA ARG A 834 13.80 -4.46 -26.45
C ARG A 834 13.11 -3.10 -26.36
N ARG A 835 11.99 -3.02 -25.64
CA ARG A 835 11.14 -1.82 -25.49
C ARG A 835 11.02 -1.35 -24.04
N TRP A 836 11.33 -2.21 -23.07
CA TRP A 836 11.31 -1.96 -21.64
C TRP A 836 12.74 -1.84 -21.11
N HIS A 837 13.02 -0.80 -20.31
CA HIS A 837 14.32 -0.56 -19.68
C HIS A 837 15.52 -0.81 -20.61
N ILE A 838 15.45 -0.21 -21.81
CA ILE A 838 16.35 -0.46 -22.95
C ILE A 838 17.83 -0.28 -22.54
N SER A 839 18.14 0.71 -21.70
CA SER A 839 19.51 0.94 -21.25
C SER A 839 20.06 -0.24 -20.44
N LEU A 840 19.28 -0.77 -19.49
CA LEU A 840 19.67 -1.92 -18.68
C LEU A 840 19.72 -3.21 -19.51
N GLY A 841 18.69 -3.46 -20.32
CA GLY A 841 18.64 -4.65 -21.18
C GLY A 841 19.81 -4.70 -22.16
N SER A 842 20.18 -3.55 -22.75
CA SER A 842 21.34 -3.46 -23.63
C SER A 842 22.66 -3.60 -22.88
N TRP A 843 22.76 -3.11 -21.63
CA TRP A 843 23.94 -3.29 -20.78
C TRP A 843 24.17 -4.77 -20.45
N PHE A 844 23.15 -5.47 -19.95
CA PHE A 844 23.25 -6.91 -19.67
C PHE A 844 23.57 -7.71 -20.93
N ARG A 845 22.97 -7.35 -22.07
CA ARG A 845 23.28 -7.98 -23.35
C ARG A 845 24.77 -7.84 -23.68
N ASP A 846 25.31 -6.64 -23.61
CA ASP A 846 26.64 -6.33 -24.17
C ASP A 846 27.80 -6.64 -23.22
N TYR A 847 27.57 -6.56 -21.90
CA TYR A 847 28.61 -6.79 -20.88
C TYR A 847 28.49 -8.15 -20.18
N VAL A 848 27.32 -8.81 -20.17
CA VAL A 848 27.13 -10.14 -19.56
C VAL A 848 26.88 -11.21 -20.62
N TYR A 849 25.77 -11.11 -21.37
CA TYR A 849 25.34 -12.15 -22.30
C TYR A 849 26.36 -12.42 -23.41
N ILE A 850 26.88 -11.37 -24.07
CA ILE A 850 27.92 -11.50 -25.11
C ILE A 850 29.22 -12.06 -24.52
N SER A 851 29.59 -11.64 -23.31
CA SER A 851 30.80 -12.13 -22.60
C SER A 851 30.73 -13.63 -22.30
N LEU A 852 29.54 -14.17 -22.06
CA LEU A 852 29.30 -15.61 -21.82
C LEU A 852 29.28 -16.45 -23.11
N GLY A 853 29.46 -15.82 -24.28
CA GLY A 853 29.43 -16.47 -25.60
C GLY A 853 28.20 -16.15 -26.44
N GLY A 854 27.24 -15.38 -25.90
CA GLY A 854 26.02 -14.96 -26.59
C GLY A 854 25.25 -16.13 -27.21
N ASN A 855 24.84 -15.96 -28.47
CA ASN A 855 24.17 -17.01 -29.25
C ASN A 855 25.12 -18.13 -29.73
N ARG A 856 26.44 -18.00 -29.55
CA ARG A 856 27.43 -18.93 -30.11
C ARG A 856 27.60 -20.19 -29.27
N PHE A 857 27.58 -20.06 -27.95
CA PHE A 857 27.79 -21.17 -27.01
C PHE A 857 26.81 -21.10 -25.86
N TYR A 858 26.21 -22.24 -25.49
CA TYR A 858 25.36 -22.39 -24.29
C TYR A 858 24.22 -21.35 -24.17
N ILE A 859 23.47 -21.12 -25.25
CA ILE A 859 22.44 -20.07 -25.33
C ILE A 859 21.44 -20.06 -24.15
N TYR A 860 20.91 -21.22 -23.77
CA TYR A 860 19.94 -21.36 -22.67
C TYR A 860 20.56 -20.99 -21.32
N ARG A 861 21.78 -21.49 -21.04
CA ARG A 861 22.55 -21.13 -19.84
C ARG A 861 22.82 -19.62 -19.79
N ASN A 862 23.21 -19.03 -20.92
CA ASN A 862 23.53 -17.60 -20.99
C ASN A 862 22.28 -16.74 -20.77
N LEU A 863 21.13 -17.11 -21.32
CA LEU A 863 19.86 -16.44 -21.08
C LEU A 863 19.43 -16.55 -19.61
N PHE A 864 19.53 -17.75 -19.03
CA PHE A 864 19.23 -17.98 -17.61
C PHE A 864 20.11 -17.12 -16.70
N ILE A 865 21.45 -17.18 -16.85
CA ILE A 865 22.38 -16.39 -16.03
C ILE A 865 22.11 -14.89 -16.19
N THR A 866 21.88 -14.42 -17.42
CA THR A 866 21.63 -12.99 -17.68
C THR A 866 20.36 -12.51 -16.96
N MET A 867 19.27 -13.27 -17.05
CA MET A 867 18.01 -12.88 -16.39
C MET A 867 18.02 -13.11 -14.88
N PHE A 868 18.75 -14.11 -14.38
CA PHE A 868 18.99 -14.30 -12.95
C PHE A 868 19.74 -13.10 -12.35
N LEU A 869 20.83 -12.67 -13.00
CA LEU A 869 21.59 -11.50 -12.56
C LEU A 869 20.79 -10.21 -12.73
N ALA A 870 19.93 -10.11 -13.75
CA ALA A 870 19.01 -8.99 -13.89
C ALA A 870 18.02 -8.94 -12.71
N GLY A 871 17.42 -10.08 -12.35
CA GLY A 871 16.56 -10.19 -11.16
C GLY A 871 17.30 -9.76 -9.89
N LEU A 872 18.47 -10.32 -9.63
CA LEU A 872 19.31 -9.95 -8.47
C LEU A 872 19.68 -8.46 -8.46
N TRP A 873 19.94 -7.88 -9.64
CA TRP A 873 20.22 -6.45 -9.77
C TRP A 873 19.03 -5.57 -9.34
N HIS A 874 17.79 -6.02 -9.53
CA HIS A 874 16.63 -5.24 -9.09
C HIS A 874 16.56 -5.15 -7.56
N GLY A 875 16.68 -6.25 -6.84
CA GLY A 875 16.62 -6.24 -5.37
C GLY A 875 17.23 -7.46 -4.71
N ALA A 876 17.56 -7.31 -3.43
CA ALA A 876 18.17 -8.34 -2.59
C ALA A 876 17.09 -9.22 -1.92
N GLY A 877 16.34 -9.97 -2.72
CA GLY A 877 15.24 -10.80 -2.24
C GLY A 877 14.90 -11.96 -3.19
N LEU A 878 14.31 -13.01 -2.64
CA LEU A 878 13.97 -14.23 -3.40
C LEU A 878 12.95 -13.97 -4.51
N MET A 879 12.00 -13.04 -4.30
CA MET A 879 10.97 -12.71 -5.28
C MET A 879 11.55 -12.05 -6.54
N PHE A 880 12.61 -11.24 -6.40
CA PHE A 880 13.33 -10.66 -7.54
C PHE A 880 14.10 -11.72 -8.34
N ILE A 881 14.70 -12.70 -7.65
CA ILE A 881 15.36 -13.84 -8.28
C ILE A 881 14.33 -14.68 -9.05
N ALA A 882 13.19 -15.00 -8.42
CA ALA A 882 12.09 -15.73 -9.04
C ALA A 882 11.56 -14.99 -10.28
N TRP A 883 11.41 -13.67 -10.20
CA TRP A 883 11.04 -12.83 -11.33
C TRP A 883 12.04 -12.87 -12.48
N GLY A 884 13.35 -12.84 -12.18
CA GLY A 884 14.41 -12.98 -13.18
C GLY A 884 14.34 -14.35 -13.88
N ILE A 885 14.21 -15.41 -13.10
CA ILE A 885 14.07 -16.79 -13.60
C ILE A 885 12.81 -16.92 -14.46
N TYR A 886 11.68 -16.37 -14.02
CA TYR A 886 10.40 -16.36 -14.75
C TYR A 886 10.59 -15.81 -16.17
N HIS A 887 11.15 -14.62 -16.30
CA HIS A 887 11.41 -14.05 -17.64
C HIS A 887 12.48 -14.81 -18.42
N GLY A 888 13.49 -15.35 -17.74
CA GLY A 888 14.50 -16.23 -18.36
C GLY A 888 13.87 -17.46 -19.01
N ILE A 889 12.92 -18.12 -18.35
CA ILE A 889 12.19 -19.27 -18.87
C ILE A 889 11.42 -18.90 -20.14
N PHE A 890 10.67 -17.79 -20.16
CA PHE A 890 9.95 -17.39 -21.37
C PHE A 890 10.86 -17.05 -22.55
N LEU A 891 11.99 -16.37 -22.29
CA LEU A 891 12.98 -16.10 -23.33
C LEU A 891 13.60 -17.39 -23.89
N MET A 892 13.79 -18.42 -23.04
CA MET A 892 14.24 -19.74 -23.47
C MET A 892 13.17 -20.46 -24.30
N LEU A 893 11.91 -20.45 -23.87
CA LEU A 893 10.78 -21.08 -24.59
C LEU A 893 10.57 -20.46 -25.97
N GLU A 894 10.71 -19.13 -26.11
CA GLU A 894 10.61 -18.44 -27.40
C GLU A 894 11.67 -18.89 -28.43
N ARG A 895 12.80 -19.44 -27.99
CA ARG A 895 13.90 -19.91 -28.86
C ARG A 895 13.74 -21.35 -29.33
N VAL A 896 12.85 -22.13 -28.72
CA VAL A 896 12.64 -23.54 -29.05
C VAL A 896 12.19 -23.76 -30.51
N PRO A 897 11.22 -22.98 -31.07
CA PRO A 897 10.79 -23.16 -32.46
C PRO A 897 11.91 -22.94 -33.49
N ASP A 898 12.78 -21.96 -33.26
CA ASP A 898 13.92 -21.67 -34.14
C ASP A 898 14.94 -22.82 -34.12
N ALA A 899 15.18 -23.40 -32.94
CA ALA A 899 16.05 -24.57 -32.78
C ALA A 899 15.49 -25.81 -33.51
N ILE A 900 14.18 -26.05 -33.40
CA ILE A 900 13.49 -27.15 -34.11
C ILE A 900 13.58 -26.95 -35.63
N ARG A 901 13.30 -25.74 -36.14
CA ARG A 901 13.39 -25.42 -37.57
C ARG A 901 14.80 -25.61 -38.11
N LYS A 902 15.83 -25.15 -37.37
CA LYS A 902 17.23 -25.34 -37.74
C LYS A 902 17.60 -26.82 -37.81
N ARG A 903 17.16 -27.63 -36.83
CA ARG A 903 17.41 -29.08 -36.81
C ARG A 903 16.70 -29.79 -37.97
N ARG A 904 15.47 -29.39 -38.28
CA ARG A 904 14.68 -29.92 -39.41
C ARG A 904 15.35 -29.61 -40.75
N ARG A 905 15.83 -28.37 -40.96
CA ARG A 905 16.62 -28.01 -42.15
C ARG A 905 17.92 -28.80 -42.28
N ILE A 906 18.61 -29.08 -41.17
CA ILE A 906 19.83 -29.90 -41.17
C ILE A 906 19.51 -31.33 -41.61
N ILE A 907 18.42 -31.90 -41.10
CA ILE A 907 17.94 -33.24 -41.48
C ILE A 907 17.52 -33.26 -42.95
N GLU A 908 16.75 -32.28 -43.40
CA GLU A 908 16.31 -32.14 -44.80
C GLU A 908 17.48 -31.86 -45.77
N SER A 909 18.57 -31.23 -45.32
CA SER A 909 19.78 -31.02 -46.12
C SER A 909 20.75 -32.22 -46.11
N GLY A 910 20.49 -33.23 -45.26
CA GLY A 910 21.28 -34.46 -45.17
C GLY A 910 20.87 -35.52 -46.19
N ASP A 911 19.64 -35.45 -46.72
CA ASP A 911 19.16 -36.28 -47.83
C ASP A 911 19.24 -35.45 -49.13
N GLY A 912 20.18 -35.82 -50.01
CA GLY A 912 20.61 -34.96 -51.12
C GLY A 912 19.52 -34.64 -52.15
N ALA A 913 19.33 -33.34 -52.44
CA ALA A 913 19.07 -32.81 -53.78
C ALA A 913 19.20 -31.27 -53.82
N ASN A 914 19.89 -30.78 -54.86
CA ASN A 914 19.93 -29.42 -55.43
C ASN A 914 20.40 -28.22 -54.59
N GLN A 915 21.72 -28.01 -54.59
CA GLN A 915 22.39 -26.78 -54.15
C GLN A 915 22.15 -25.56 -55.06
N SER A 916 21.50 -25.70 -56.23
CA SER A 916 21.22 -24.57 -57.12
C SER A 916 19.94 -23.80 -56.77
N GLU A 917 18.90 -24.46 -56.23
CA GLU A 917 17.66 -23.81 -55.78
C GLU A 917 17.81 -23.15 -54.41
N ALA A 918 18.60 -23.75 -53.51
CA ALA A 918 18.86 -23.20 -52.18
C ALA A 918 19.60 -21.85 -52.21
N LYS A 919 20.42 -21.59 -53.22
CA LYS A 919 21.17 -20.34 -53.36
C LYS A 919 20.30 -19.21 -53.93
N ALA A 920 19.42 -19.53 -54.88
CA ALA A 920 18.45 -18.58 -55.44
C ALA A 920 17.34 -18.22 -54.43
N GLU A 921 16.85 -19.20 -53.65
CA GLU A 921 15.93 -18.91 -52.52
C GLU A 921 16.62 -18.20 -51.36
N SER A 922 17.90 -18.46 -51.09
CA SER A 922 18.66 -17.78 -50.03
C SER A 922 18.94 -16.32 -50.35
N GLU A 923 19.25 -15.97 -51.60
CA GLU A 923 19.47 -14.56 -52.00
C GLU A 923 18.14 -13.79 -52.09
N THR A 924 17.06 -14.45 -52.52
CA THR A 924 15.72 -13.83 -52.54
C THR A 924 15.12 -13.72 -51.13
N ARG A 925 15.41 -14.66 -50.21
CA ARG A 925 15.00 -14.59 -48.80
C ARG A 925 15.93 -13.77 -47.92
N SER A 926 17.23 -13.62 -48.18
CA SER A 926 18.05 -12.72 -47.35
C SER A 926 17.68 -11.26 -47.59
N ILE A 927 17.29 -10.92 -48.82
CA ILE A 927 16.69 -9.62 -49.13
C ILE A 927 15.35 -9.50 -48.40
N ALA A 928 14.52 -10.54 -48.33
CA ALA A 928 13.26 -10.52 -47.59
C ALA A 928 13.42 -10.55 -46.05
N ASP A 929 14.41 -11.22 -45.46
CA ASP A 929 14.63 -11.29 -44.00
C ASP A 929 15.33 -10.03 -43.47
N GLU A 930 16.11 -9.31 -44.32
CA GLU A 930 16.62 -7.98 -43.98
C GLU A 930 15.59 -6.86 -44.23
N THR A 931 14.54 -7.09 -45.04
CA THR A 931 13.48 -6.09 -45.33
C THR A 931 12.07 -6.41 -44.82
N THR A 932 11.78 -7.57 -44.22
CA THR A 932 10.46 -7.87 -43.62
C THR A 932 10.45 -7.77 -42.10
N GLY A 933 10.94 -6.62 -41.62
CA GLY A 933 10.15 -5.87 -40.66
C GLY A 933 8.90 -5.33 -41.36
N LEU A 934 7.83 -6.12 -41.46
CA LEU A 934 6.53 -5.78 -42.07
C LEU A 934 6.53 -5.39 -43.56
N GLY A 935 5.85 -6.19 -44.39
CA GLY A 935 5.23 -5.68 -45.62
C GLY A 935 4.78 -6.74 -46.64
N LEU A 936 3.46 -6.85 -46.82
CA LEU A 936 2.72 -7.47 -47.96
C LEU A 936 2.62 -9.01 -47.88
N VAL A 937 1.58 -9.62 -47.31
CA VAL A 937 0.15 -9.53 -47.64
C VAL A 937 -0.68 -9.78 -46.36
N SER A 938 -1.22 -8.72 -45.74
CA SER A 938 -2.01 -8.86 -44.51
C SER A 938 -3.41 -9.40 -44.81
N SER A 939 -3.59 -10.72 -44.70
CA SER A 939 -4.94 -11.27 -44.55
C SER A 939 -5.54 -10.81 -43.19
N LYS A 940 -6.87 -10.65 -43.10
CA LYS A 940 -7.54 -10.35 -41.81
C LYS A 940 -7.13 -11.31 -40.68
N HIS A 941 -6.72 -12.53 -41.03
CA HIS A 941 -6.30 -13.57 -40.10
C HIS A 941 -4.98 -13.27 -39.38
N GLU A 942 -3.98 -12.67 -40.06
CA GLU A 942 -2.70 -12.31 -39.42
C GLU A 942 -2.85 -11.15 -38.44
N GLN A 943 -3.75 -10.21 -38.73
CA GLN A 943 -4.01 -9.07 -37.85
C GLN A 943 -4.68 -9.52 -36.55
N SER A 944 -5.65 -10.44 -36.61
CA SER A 944 -6.28 -11.02 -35.41
C SER A 944 -5.27 -11.78 -34.55
N TRP A 945 -4.35 -12.54 -35.17
CA TRP A 945 -3.32 -13.27 -34.44
C TRP A 945 -2.32 -12.35 -33.72
N LEU A 946 -1.98 -11.21 -34.33
CA LEU A 946 -1.13 -10.21 -33.68
C LEU A 946 -1.74 -9.67 -32.39
N TRP A 947 -3.05 -9.38 -32.38
CA TRP A 947 -3.74 -8.89 -31.18
C TRP A 947 -3.78 -9.94 -30.07
N ILE A 948 -4.00 -11.21 -30.41
CA ILE A 948 -3.94 -12.32 -29.46
C ILE A 948 -2.54 -12.44 -28.85
N ARG A 949 -1.49 -12.38 -29.67
CA ARG A 949 -0.09 -12.44 -29.18
C ARG A 949 0.26 -11.27 -28.26
N ARG A 950 -0.22 -10.07 -28.59
CA ARG A 950 -0.05 -8.88 -27.73
C ARG A 950 -0.76 -9.06 -26.39
N ALA A 951 -2.01 -9.52 -26.41
CA ALA A 951 -2.76 -9.80 -25.20
C ALA A 951 -2.04 -10.84 -24.33
N LEU A 952 -1.62 -11.97 -24.91
CA LEU A 952 -0.87 -13.00 -24.18
C LEU A 952 0.42 -12.46 -23.57
N THR A 953 1.22 -11.73 -24.36
CA THR A 953 2.48 -11.14 -23.90
C THR A 953 2.25 -10.15 -22.77
N LEU A 954 1.21 -9.31 -22.87
CA LEU A 954 0.83 -8.37 -21.81
C LEU A 954 0.52 -9.12 -20.51
N HIS A 955 -0.31 -10.16 -20.55
CA HIS A 955 -0.69 -10.89 -19.33
C HIS A 955 0.50 -11.61 -18.69
N LEU A 956 1.38 -12.23 -19.48
CA LEU A 956 2.63 -12.81 -18.96
C LEU A 956 3.52 -11.77 -18.28
N VAL A 957 3.64 -10.59 -18.88
CA VAL A 957 4.38 -9.47 -18.28
C VAL A 957 3.72 -8.99 -16.99
N LEU A 958 2.38 -8.86 -16.96
CA LEU A 958 1.66 -8.43 -15.75
C LEU A 958 1.77 -9.44 -14.61
N ILE A 959 1.72 -10.75 -14.89
CA ILE A 959 1.98 -11.80 -13.88
C ILE A 959 3.40 -11.66 -13.33
N GLY A 960 4.39 -11.45 -14.20
CA GLY A 960 5.75 -11.10 -13.79
C GLY A 960 5.76 -9.87 -12.88
N TRP A 961 4.99 -8.84 -13.17
CA TRP A 961 4.90 -7.67 -12.31
C TRP A 961 4.27 -7.96 -10.94
N VAL A 962 3.23 -8.79 -10.85
CA VAL A 962 2.71 -9.24 -9.54
C VAL A 962 3.81 -9.92 -8.72
N LEU A 963 4.61 -10.79 -9.36
CA LEU A 963 5.74 -11.45 -8.72
C LEU A 963 6.82 -10.45 -8.27
N PHE A 964 7.12 -9.44 -9.09
CA PHE A 964 8.07 -8.37 -8.77
C PHE A 964 7.63 -7.50 -7.58
N ARG A 965 6.31 -7.26 -7.44
CA ARG A 965 5.74 -6.45 -6.35
C ARG A 965 5.62 -7.19 -5.02
N SER A 966 5.45 -8.51 -5.11
CA SER A 966 5.14 -9.35 -3.96
C SER A 966 6.37 -9.50 -3.06
N ARG A 967 6.15 -9.39 -1.74
CA ARG A 967 7.20 -9.51 -0.71
C ARG A 967 7.68 -10.96 -0.57
N ASP A 968 6.74 -11.90 -0.66
CA ASP A 968 6.91 -13.31 -0.42
C ASP A 968 5.89 -14.12 -1.22
N LEU A 969 6.05 -15.44 -1.20
CA LEU A 969 5.21 -16.36 -1.93
C LEU A 969 3.74 -16.29 -1.47
N ASP A 970 3.50 -16.06 -0.18
CA ASP A 970 2.15 -16.01 0.38
C ASP A 970 1.36 -14.81 -0.13
N GLN A 971 1.98 -13.63 -0.21
CA GLN A 971 1.34 -12.45 -0.80
C GLN A 971 1.07 -12.65 -2.30
N PHE A 972 2.02 -13.27 -3.03
CA PHE A 972 1.85 -13.57 -4.44
C PHE A 972 0.67 -14.53 -4.69
N LEU A 973 0.61 -15.64 -3.96
CA LEU A 973 -0.48 -16.61 -4.05
C LEU A 973 -1.80 -16.02 -3.56
N GLY A 974 -1.77 -15.27 -2.46
CA GLY A 974 -2.92 -14.55 -1.91
C GLY A 974 -3.55 -13.59 -2.91
N PHE A 975 -2.73 -12.86 -3.68
CA PHE A 975 -3.23 -11.99 -4.75
C PHE A 975 -4.03 -12.76 -5.80
N PHE A 976 -3.55 -13.93 -6.25
CA PHE A 976 -4.27 -14.74 -7.23
C PHE A 976 -5.47 -15.49 -6.64
N HIS A 977 -5.42 -15.86 -5.35
CA HIS A 977 -6.58 -16.40 -4.65
C HIS A 977 -7.71 -15.36 -4.53
N SER A 978 -7.40 -14.09 -4.27
CA SER A 978 -8.40 -13.01 -4.30
C SER A 978 -8.91 -12.70 -5.71
N LEU A 979 -8.05 -12.86 -6.72
CA LEU A 979 -8.44 -12.67 -8.11
C LEU A 979 -9.35 -13.80 -8.63
N PHE A 980 -9.11 -15.04 -8.18
CA PHE A 980 -9.83 -16.24 -8.59
C PHE A 980 -10.24 -17.08 -7.36
N PRO A 981 -11.15 -16.59 -6.51
CA PRO A 981 -11.62 -17.34 -5.35
C PRO A 981 -12.46 -18.54 -5.77
N ALA A 982 -12.70 -19.49 -4.86
CA ALA A 982 -13.47 -20.70 -5.15
C ALA A 982 -14.90 -20.39 -5.64
N ASP A 983 -15.46 -19.25 -5.22
CA ASP A 983 -16.77 -18.73 -5.59
C ASP A 983 -16.69 -17.63 -6.67
N PHE A 984 -15.62 -17.57 -7.49
CA PHE A 984 -15.34 -16.53 -8.50
C PHE A 984 -16.53 -16.10 -9.39
N LEU A 985 -17.51 -16.97 -9.63
CA LEU A 985 -18.70 -16.66 -10.43
C LEU A 985 -19.84 -16.00 -9.63
N SER A 986 -19.67 -15.80 -8.32
CA SER A 986 -20.67 -15.17 -7.46
C SER A 986 -20.75 -13.66 -7.77
N SER A 987 -21.96 -13.10 -7.69
CA SER A 987 -22.19 -11.69 -8.04
C SER A 987 -21.49 -10.70 -7.11
N GLY A 988 -21.15 -11.12 -5.88
CA GLY A 988 -20.45 -10.29 -4.91
C GLY A 988 -19.00 -10.00 -5.30
N GLN A 989 -18.31 -10.99 -5.87
CA GLN A 989 -16.90 -10.88 -6.28
C GLN A 989 -16.66 -9.87 -7.42
N TRP A 990 -17.71 -9.53 -8.16
CA TRP A 990 -17.66 -8.60 -9.30
C TRP A 990 -18.25 -7.22 -9.00
N SER A 991 -18.50 -6.92 -7.72
CA SER A 991 -18.92 -5.59 -7.29
C SER A 991 -17.73 -4.62 -7.26
N ILE A 992 -17.95 -3.43 -7.82
CA ILE A 992 -16.97 -2.34 -7.85
C ILE A 992 -17.57 -1.19 -7.03
N PRO A 993 -16.94 -0.77 -5.92
CA PRO A 993 -17.41 0.37 -5.15
C PRO A 993 -17.52 1.63 -6.01
N ASN A 994 -18.41 2.56 -5.66
CA ASN A 994 -18.63 3.79 -6.44
C ASN A 994 -17.36 4.65 -6.62
N THR A 995 -16.36 4.49 -5.75
CA THR A 995 -15.04 5.14 -5.83
C THR A 995 -14.11 4.53 -6.90
N GLY A 996 -14.40 3.33 -7.40
CA GLY A 996 -13.55 2.57 -8.34
C GLY A 996 -13.62 3.02 -9.81
N TRP A 997 -14.71 3.67 -10.24
CA TRP A 997 -14.93 3.99 -11.67
C TRP A 997 -13.93 5.00 -12.24
N ALA A 998 -13.47 5.96 -11.44
CA ALA A 998 -12.44 6.90 -11.86
C ALA A 998 -11.11 6.18 -12.17
N TYR A 999 -10.71 5.24 -11.31
CA TYR A 999 -9.51 4.43 -11.51
C TYR A 999 -9.61 3.57 -12.77
N ILE A 1000 -10.77 2.94 -13.00
CA ILE A 1000 -11.02 2.15 -14.22
C ILE A 1000 -10.87 3.02 -15.47
N LEU A 1001 -11.49 4.20 -15.48
CA LEU A 1001 -11.40 5.10 -16.62
C LEU A 1001 -9.94 5.50 -16.90
N VAL A 1002 -9.18 5.87 -15.89
CA VAL A 1002 -7.76 6.23 -16.02
C VAL A 1002 -6.93 5.05 -16.53
N VAL A 1003 -7.12 3.85 -15.95
CA VAL A 1003 -6.44 2.62 -16.37
C VAL A 1003 -6.75 2.32 -17.85
N LEU A 1004 -8.02 2.37 -18.24
CA LEU A 1004 -8.44 2.15 -19.63
C LEU A 1004 -7.80 3.18 -20.58
N LEU A 1005 -7.87 4.47 -20.26
CA LEU A 1005 -7.27 5.53 -21.07
C LEU A 1005 -5.75 5.36 -21.23
N ALA A 1006 -5.06 4.94 -20.17
CA ALA A 1006 -3.60 4.70 -20.20
C ALA A 1006 -3.22 3.48 -21.05
N TYR A 1007 -4.03 2.41 -21.04
CA TYR A 1007 -3.84 1.29 -21.98
C TYR A 1007 -4.20 1.67 -23.43
N ILE A 1008 -5.25 2.49 -23.64
CA ILE A 1008 -5.56 3.04 -24.97
C ILE A 1008 -4.39 3.88 -25.49
N TYR A 1009 -3.78 4.72 -24.63
CA TYR A 1009 -2.56 5.45 -24.97
C TYR A 1009 -1.44 4.50 -25.43
N HIS A 1010 -1.27 3.36 -24.76
CA HIS A 1010 -0.33 2.34 -25.20
C HIS A 1010 -0.67 1.74 -26.55
N LEU A 1011 -1.92 1.74 -27.01
CA LEU A 1011 -2.32 1.22 -28.32
C LEU A 1011 -2.12 2.22 -29.48
N THR A 1012 -1.91 3.50 -29.19
CA THR A 1012 -1.68 4.53 -30.21
C THR A 1012 -0.35 4.32 -30.98
N PRO A 1013 -0.19 4.77 -32.25
CA PRO A 1013 1.10 4.75 -32.98
C PRO A 1013 2.17 5.73 -32.46
N VAL A 1014 3.47 5.39 -32.54
CA VAL A 1014 4.55 6.20 -31.90
C VAL A 1014 4.63 7.60 -32.50
N ARG A 1015 4.30 7.70 -33.79
CA ARG A 1015 4.23 8.95 -34.56
C ARG A 1015 3.33 10.01 -33.92
N LEU A 1016 2.27 9.63 -33.21
CA LEU A 1016 1.40 10.60 -32.52
C LEU A 1016 2.14 11.36 -31.41
N ARG A 1017 3.15 10.75 -30.77
CA ARG A 1017 4.01 11.45 -29.80
C ARG A 1017 4.83 12.54 -30.49
N GLU A 1018 5.39 12.22 -31.65
CA GLU A 1018 6.17 13.15 -32.46
C GLU A 1018 5.30 14.28 -33.02
N GLU A 1019 4.12 13.95 -33.52
CA GLU A 1019 3.12 14.92 -33.99
C GLU A 1019 2.64 15.83 -32.86
N GLY A 1020 2.38 15.29 -31.67
CA GLY A 1020 2.04 16.08 -30.48
C GLY A 1020 3.12 17.13 -30.15
N SER A 1021 4.40 16.76 -30.24
CA SER A 1021 5.50 17.71 -30.05
C SER A 1021 5.55 18.80 -31.14
N LYS A 1022 5.18 18.46 -32.38
CA LYS A 1022 5.09 19.44 -33.49
C LYS A 1022 3.92 20.41 -33.27
N VAL A 1023 2.79 19.92 -32.75
CA VAL A 1023 1.65 20.77 -32.37
C VAL A 1023 2.05 21.71 -31.24
N TRP A 1024 2.69 21.20 -30.19
CA TRP A 1024 3.22 22.01 -29.09
C TRP A 1024 4.16 23.11 -29.59
N ASN A 1025 5.08 22.77 -30.51
CA ASN A 1025 6.02 23.72 -31.11
C ASN A 1025 5.34 24.84 -31.92
N ARG A 1026 4.13 24.62 -32.43
CA ARG A 1026 3.36 25.61 -33.19
C ARG A 1026 2.50 26.51 -32.30
N LEU A 1027 2.27 26.13 -31.04
CA LEU A 1027 1.47 26.94 -30.12
C LEU A 1027 2.15 28.27 -29.80
N PRO A 1028 1.41 29.39 -29.75
CA PRO A 1028 1.88 30.65 -29.19
C PRO A 1028 2.39 30.47 -27.76
N LEU A 1029 3.44 31.21 -27.39
CA LEU A 1029 4.06 31.12 -26.06
C LEU A 1029 3.05 31.32 -24.92
N ALA A 1030 2.08 32.23 -25.09
CA ALA A 1030 1.02 32.47 -24.11
C ALA A 1030 0.15 31.22 -23.88
N LEU A 1031 -0.19 30.47 -24.94
CA LEU A 1031 -0.97 29.23 -24.81
C LEU A 1031 -0.13 28.09 -24.21
N GLN A 1032 1.17 28.03 -24.50
CA GLN A 1032 2.08 27.07 -23.85
C GLN A 1032 2.13 27.33 -22.34
N VAL A 1033 2.34 28.58 -21.93
CA VAL A 1033 2.36 28.99 -20.51
C VAL A 1033 1.02 28.66 -19.83
N LEU A 1034 -0.10 29.03 -20.44
CA LEU A 1034 -1.44 28.76 -19.89
C LEU A 1034 -1.71 27.25 -19.76
N THR A 1035 -1.37 26.47 -20.79
CA THR A 1035 -1.57 25.01 -20.77
C THR A 1035 -0.70 24.36 -19.70
N THR A 1036 0.56 24.77 -19.56
CA THR A 1036 1.44 24.28 -18.49
C THR A 1036 0.91 24.68 -17.11
N PHE A 1037 0.44 25.92 -16.93
CA PHE A 1037 -0.15 26.37 -15.68
C PHE A 1037 -1.38 25.53 -15.28
N LEU A 1038 -2.32 25.34 -16.20
CA LEU A 1038 -3.52 24.53 -15.97
C LEU A 1038 -3.16 23.06 -15.69
N LEU A 1039 -2.19 22.52 -16.41
CA LEU A 1039 -1.69 21.16 -16.19
C LEU A 1039 -1.10 21.01 -14.80
N LEU A 1040 -0.15 21.86 -14.41
CA LEU A 1040 0.50 21.79 -13.10
C LEU A 1040 -0.50 21.99 -11.97
N THR A 1041 -1.47 22.89 -12.13
CA THR A 1041 -2.52 23.11 -11.14
C THR A 1041 -3.43 21.88 -11.01
N GLY A 1042 -3.88 21.31 -12.12
CA GLY A 1042 -4.70 20.08 -12.11
C GLY A 1042 -3.95 18.87 -11.54
N LEU A 1043 -2.68 18.72 -11.91
CA LEU A 1043 -1.80 17.69 -11.38
C LEU A 1043 -1.59 17.85 -9.87
N PHE A 1044 -1.44 19.07 -9.36
CA PHE A 1044 -1.30 19.33 -7.92
C PHE A 1044 -2.57 19.03 -7.11
N GLN A 1045 -3.75 19.12 -7.72
CA GLN A 1045 -5.01 18.68 -7.10
C GLN A 1045 -5.10 17.14 -7.00
N ILE A 1046 -4.49 16.45 -7.97
CA ILE A 1046 -4.47 14.98 -8.04
C ILE A 1046 -3.27 14.41 -7.26
N SER A 1047 -2.21 15.22 -7.09
CA SER A 1047 -1.00 14.79 -6.40
C SER A 1047 -1.35 14.47 -4.97
N VAL A 1048 -1.10 13.21 -4.61
CA VAL A 1048 -0.94 12.87 -3.21
C VAL A 1048 0.19 13.74 -2.72
N ARG A 1049 -0.13 14.47 -1.68
CA ARG A 1049 0.57 15.69 -1.27
C ARG A 1049 1.97 15.34 -0.71
N ASP A 1050 2.22 14.05 -0.45
CA ASP A 1050 3.52 13.41 -0.28
C ASP A 1050 4.07 12.85 -1.60
N VAL A 1051 5.26 13.33 -1.99
CA VAL A 1051 6.08 12.79 -3.07
C VAL A 1051 6.36 11.32 -2.80
N GLN A 1052 5.67 10.41 -3.50
CA GLN A 1052 5.99 9.00 -3.39
C GLN A 1052 7.40 8.77 -3.93
N PRO A 1053 8.30 8.16 -3.13
CA PRO A 1053 9.62 7.79 -3.61
C PRO A 1053 9.47 6.99 -4.90
N PHE A 1054 10.41 7.18 -5.82
CA PHE A 1054 10.52 6.35 -7.01
C PHE A 1054 10.43 4.87 -6.61
N ILE A 1055 9.69 4.04 -7.35
CA ILE A 1055 9.27 2.69 -6.92
C ILE A 1055 10.44 1.78 -6.54
N TYR A 1056 11.63 2.01 -7.09
CA TYR A 1056 12.85 1.29 -6.72
C TYR A 1056 13.40 1.59 -5.34
N PHE A 1057 12.94 2.66 -4.68
CA PHE A 1057 13.29 2.96 -3.28
C PHE A 1057 12.34 2.29 -2.30
N GLN A 1058 11.26 1.65 -2.77
CA GLN A 1058 10.34 0.87 -1.96
C GLN A 1058 10.79 -0.60 -1.80
N PHE A 1059 11.81 -1.00 -2.56
CA PHE A 1059 12.43 -2.34 -2.56
C PHE A 1059 13.88 -2.24 -2.10
#